data_AF-A0A2Z3LHR0-F1
#
_entry.id   AF-A0A2Z3LHR0-F1
#
_cell.length_a   1.000
_cell.length_b   1.000
_cell.length_c   1.000
_cell.angle_alpha   90.00
_cell.angle_beta   90.00
_cell.angle_gamma   90.00
#
_symmetry.space_group_name_H-M   'P 1'
#
loop_
_entity.id
_entity.type
_entity.pdbx_description
1 polymer ?
#
loop_
_entity_poly.entity_id
_entity_poly.type
_entity_poly.pdbx_seq_one_letter_code
_entity_poly.pdbx_strand_id
1 'polypeptide(L)'
;MLGHIDVMIIGLALMGTLVIGIYYGRGIKTFQDYAVGNRKMATSVLAISVIATIYGGGTLGVSLDQNYRQGFEILVMQSILVATILYLFSRLITPRMKEFMGHFSIAESMGSLYGSAARIITALLGIILAIAFLTTQIKIGFEIMSMLFPKIISFQTYSTIFLTLLVIAYSTFGGARAVAITDVYQFLLFGLCFPLLIFVLLFFTEDLAAGWKKLTALPQFNPNKMCTGRTLTTLLLHFIPRLLVLAIPAYIQRFYMASSVGQAAKVLNKIVIAPCVIALLMFGVAAALHIRGDSIPTNQNVFHHILSLTYFPGMLGILVTAMIALLMSTADSHLHIASVLFTHDLWPFIAGFTKSHNYSLKIVRIASMGIGMISLLMVCHTTNILQLMYKTYYFYWPTVSVPFILACLGFRPRSLAVLLVMGLNIIIAAYCIFYQKQSIAYDQIIVPMIVSAGSLFALHYLLPKRPHTGWVGIPDSSAWDLQNQITKRWWLTRMQRFKMFCTRSYRISVFPTQERTFVAVGCYTIINAIIALCFIQRQYFLPYVYLYMAMMALGTILALYPTLHAYQKGGTPLLHDLWPMLLLFLLFIAPIQFAKLGHYSPMVCALGVSSLGLGIVLLSLETGSILLAVALGIHQAIPPYTTCLALASWGLSIELVLASMLITAAIISLGIYKYLRDKATAKLNIIELTRTYEQRISLEAIYSQAHWARLDATAGGTLLREMGHTLQETLLPIARNDPHKVENEIIRFNKKLQKFSDCLAWRAQEERSLKLNKKAIQPIPLELTILKVNQQILDLGEPLALLLRKQTPIPEIVVDPTLLACLLLLNLWAISKSQQATDHIVTLTLAATTLQYSLATETAADLPSLTLPALAFCFSTDTSLPNLKPSYSIVGMNANVTLPASEAQFYQLESKQIVEAHGGYVEIIESPTKVSCLYVFPLDGRKVMRFKTYDPVDLLANTLAETEESLAQEQELIGLLTTQTTLSAERIQQTIAFIKNAHGLVRRKSGAPYYTHPMAVAKLLLEATQDPDTILAGLLHDIVEDTPVTLSQLELMYGAEVAAVVDQVTHFNTNGYPWELDKLENKNILHQCRDIRVVQVKLADRLHNMRTLSARKPSDQQRIAKETLAFYIPWGTKHHVPQQWLAEMQRICEEVLAS
;
A
#
# COMPACT_ATOMS: atom_id res chain seq x y z
N MET A 1 -52.71 -23.45 -9.05
CA MET A 1 -51.86 -22.56 -8.25
C MET A 1 -50.77 -21.92 -9.12
N LEU A 2 -49.99 -22.66 -9.91
CA LEU A 2 -49.16 -22.02 -10.95
C LEU A 2 -50.02 -21.64 -12.16
N GLY A 3 -49.91 -20.38 -12.59
CA GLY A 3 -50.35 -19.94 -13.91
C GLY A 3 -49.33 -20.32 -14.98
N HIS A 4 -49.74 -20.27 -16.26
CA HIS A 4 -48.84 -20.53 -17.38
C HIS A 4 -47.59 -19.62 -17.38
N ILE A 5 -47.76 -18.37 -16.91
CA ILE A 5 -46.67 -17.39 -16.76
C ILE A 5 -45.64 -17.86 -15.74
N ASP A 6 -46.07 -18.42 -14.60
CA ASP A 6 -45.17 -18.90 -13.56
C ASP A 6 -44.29 -20.05 -14.06
N VAL A 7 -44.89 -20.99 -14.80
CA VAL A 7 -44.15 -22.13 -15.40
C VAL A 7 -43.15 -21.65 -16.44
N MET A 8 -43.53 -20.65 -17.25
CA MET A 8 -42.63 -20.06 -18.25
C MET A 8 -41.42 -19.38 -17.58
N ILE A 9 -41.62 -18.64 -16.49
CA ILE A 9 -40.54 -17.98 -15.73
C ILE A 9 -39.56 -19.03 -15.19
N ILE A 10 -40.09 -20.09 -14.55
CA ILE A 10 -39.25 -21.17 -14.00
C ILE A 10 -38.46 -21.87 -15.12
N GLY A 11 -39.12 -22.20 -16.23
CA GLY A 11 -38.49 -22.86 -17.37
C GLY A 11 -37.37 -22.02 -18.00
N LEU A 12 -37.61 -20.72 -18.22
CA LEU A 12 -36.60 -19.80 -18.76
C LEU A 12 -35.40 -19.66 -17.83
N ALA A 13 -35.62 -19.58 -16.51
CA ALA A 13 -34.54 -19.43 -15.55
C ALA A 13 -33.67 -20.70 -15.43
N LEU A 14 -34.29 -21.88 -15.46
CA LEU A 14 -33.58 -23.17 -15.50
C LEU A 14 -32.78 -23.32 -16.79
N MET A 15 -33.35 -22.97 -17.94
CA MET A 15 -32.66 -22.99 -19.22
C MET A 15 -31.47 -22.01 -19.23
N GLY A 16 -31.65 -20.79 -18.69
CA GLY A 16 -30.58 -19.82 -18.54
C GLY A 16 -29.42 -20.35 -17.69
N THR A 17 -29.73 -21.00 -16.57
CA THR A 17 -28.73 -21.64 -15.69
C THR A 17 -27.95 -22.73 -16.43
N LEU A 18 -28.65 -23.59 -17.17
CA LEU A 18 -28.03 -24.65 -17.97
C LEU A 18 -27.11 -24.09 -19.06
N VAL A 19 -27.56 -23.08 -19.80
CA VAL A 19 -26.77 -22.44 -20.88
C VAL A 19 -25.52 -21.79 -20.32
N ILE A 20 -25.63 -21.04 -19.21
CA ILE A 20 -24.48 -20.40 -18.55
C ILE A 20 -23.50 -21.46 -18.05
N GLY A 21 -23.99 -22.50 -17.37
CA GLY A 21 -23.17 -23.59 -16.84
C GLY A 21 -22.38 -24.32 -17.95
N ILE A 22 -23.05 -24.68 -19.05
CA ILE A 22 -22.41 -25.33 -20.19
C ILE A 22 -21.40 -24.39 -20.87
N TYR A 23 -21.77 -23.13 -21.09
CA TYR A 23 -20.93 -22.16 -21.79
C TYR A 23 -19.60 -21.93 -21.07
N TYR A 24 -19.65 -21.66 -19.76
CA TYR A 24 -18.43 -21.45 -18.97
C TYR A 24 -17.67 -22.74 -18.65
N GLY A 25 -18.27 -23.91 -18.88
CA GLY A 25 -17.61 -25.22 -18.84
C GLY A 25 -16.72 -25.54 -20.06
N ARG A 26 -16.88 -24.84 -21.20
CA ARG A 26 -16.16 -25.14 -22.48
C ARG A 26 -14.64 -24.97 -22.43
N GLY A 27 -14.07 -24.43 -21.34
CA GLY A 27 -12.64 -24.18 -21.18
C GLY A 27 -11.86 -25.18 -20.32
N ILE A 28 -12.50 -26.21 -19.76
CA ILE A 28 -11.86 -27.12 -18.81
C ILE A 28 -11.08 -28.22 -19.54
N LYS A 29 -9.74 -28.14 -19.48
CA LYS A 29 -8.84 -29.12 -20.10
C LYS A 29 -8.06 -29.95 -19.08
N THR A 30 -7.81 -29.39 -17.90
CA THR A 30 -7.02 -30.03 -16.83
C THR A 30 -7.84 -30.23 -15.55
N PHE A 31 -7.35 -31.08 -14.65
CA PHE A 31 -7.93 -31.21 -13.31
C PHE A 31 -7.83 -29.90 -12.51
N GLN A 32 -6.76 -29.12 -12.69
CA GLN A 32 -6.59 -27.80 -12.05
C GLN A 32 -7.65 -26.80 -12.53
N ASP A 33 -7.99 -26.80 -13.82
CA ASP A 33 -9.11 -26.00 -14.35
C ASP A 33 -10.42 -26.38 -13.67
N TYR A 34 -10.66 -27.68 -13.51
CA TYR A 34 -11.87 -28.17 -12.85
C TYR A 34 -11.90 -27.83 -11.36
N ALA A 35 -10.81 -28.06 -10.61
CA ALA A 35 -10.78 -27.95 -9.16
C ALA A 35 -10.71 -26.50 -8.64
N VAL A 36 -9.94 -25.62 -9.29
CA VAL A 36 -9.70 -24.24 -8.82
C VAL A 36 -9.84 -23.17 -9.91
N GLY A 37 -10.22 -23.53 -11.14
CA GLY A 37 -10.47 -22.57 -12.21
C GLY A 37 -9.25 -21.73 -12.59
N ASN A 38 -8.05 -22.31 -12.53
CA ASN A 38 -6.77 -21.63 -12.76
C ASN A 38 -6.46 -20.45 -11.84
N ARG A 39 -7.23 -20.23 -10.77
CA ARG A 39 -7.06 -19.13 -9.80
C ARG A 39 -7.06 -17.73 -10.44
N LYS A 40 -7.72 -17.57 -11.59
CA LYS A 40 -7.86 -16.29 -12.31
C LYS A 40 -9.23 -15.64 -12.13
N MET A 41 -9.93 -15.97 -11.05
CA MET A 41 -11.28 -15.44 -10.80
C MET A 41 -11.23 -14.02 -10.23
N ALA A 42 -12.17 -13.19 -10.65
CA ALA A 42 -12.34 -11.87 -10.07
C ALA A 42 -12.79 -11.96 -8.60
N THR A 43 -12.29 -11.06 -7.75
CA THR A 43 -12.61 -11.03 -6.32
C THR A 43 -14.11 -10.89 -6.04
N SER A 44 -14.86 -10.17 -6.89
CA SER A 44 -16.31 -10.03 -6.76
C SER A 44 -17.07 -11.32 -7.04
N VAL A 45 -16.65 -12.09 -8.05
CA VAL A 45 -17.25 -13.38 -8.39
C VAL A 45 -17.06 -14.37 -7.24
N LEU A 46 -15.84 -14.45 -6.70
CA LEU A 46 -15.58 -15.28 -5.51
C LEU A 46 -16.39 -14.84 -4.29
N ALA A 47 -16.50 -13.53 -4.04
CA ALA A 47 -17.31 -13.00 -2.94
C ALA A 47 -18.79 -13.39 -3.05
N ILE A 48 -19.39 -13.23 -4.22
CA ILE A 48 -20.79 -13.61 -4.44
C ILE A 48 -20.97 -15.12 -4.33
N SER A 49 -20.04 -15.91 -4.88
CA SER A 49 -20.05 -17.37 -4.73
C SER A 49 -19.99 -17.81 -3.27
N VAL A 50 -19.16 -17.19 -2.43
CA VAL A 50 -19.13 -17.48 -0.98
C VAL A 50 -20.49 -17.14 -0.34
N ILE A 51 -21.10 -15.99 -0.67
CA ILE A 51 -22.42 -15.62 -0.15
C ILE A 51 -23.47 -16.67 -0.55
N ALA A 52 -23.53 -17.02 -1.83
CA ALA A 52 -24.51 -17.99 -2.36
C ALA A 52 -24.30 -19.40 -1.79
N THR A 53 -23.06 -19.78 -1.47
CA THR A 53 -22.76 -21.07 -0.82
C THR A 53 -23.17 -21.07 0.67
N ILE A 54 -22.99 -19.94 1.39
CA ILE A 54 -23.36 -19.83 2.81
C ILE A 54 -24.89 -19.78 2.97
N TYR A 55 -25.57 -19.07 2.08
CA TYR A 55 -27.02 -18.88 2.10
C TYR A 55 -27.67 -19.79 1.04
N GLY A 56 -27.98 -21.03 1.43
CA GLY A 56 -28.62 -22.05 0.59
C GLY A 56 -30.11 -22.30 0.90
N GLY A 57 -30.65 -23.43 0.45
CA GLY A 57 -32.07 -23.78 0.65
C GLY A 57 -32.53 -23.84 2.12
N GLY A 58 -31.62 -24.14 3.05
CA GLY A 58 -31.90 -24.12 4.49
C GLY A 58 -32.24 -22.74 5.05
N THR A 59 -31.84 -21.66 4.37
CA THR A 59 -32.12 -20.28 4.79
C THR A 59 -33.63 -20.00 4.77
N LEU A 60 -34.35 -20.40 3.73
CA LEU A 60 -35.78 -20.14 3.63
C LEU A 60 -36.61 -21.06 4.53
N GLY A 61 -36.19 -22.31 4.72
CA GLY A 61 -36.93 -23.26 5.57
C GLY A 61 -36.68 -23.07 7.07
N VAL A 62 -35.41 -23.03 7.50
CA VAL A 62 -35.06 -23.04 8.93
C VAL A 62 -34.81 -21.62 9.44
N SER A 63 -33.99 -20.84 8.73
CA SER A 63 -33.61 -19.52 9.23
C SER A 63 -34.77 -18.54 9.21
N LEU A 64 -35.67 -18.60 8.23
CA LEU A 64 -36.87 -17.74 8.20
C LEU A 64 -37.87 -18.10 9.30
N ASP A 65 -38.07 -19.40 9.54
CA ASP A 65 -38.91 -19.89 10.65
C ASP A 65 -38.38 -19.41 12.01
N GLN A 66 -37.05 -19.46 12.21
CA GLN A 66 -36.42 -18.89 13.40
C GLN A 66 -36.64 -17.37 13.51
N ASN A 67 -36.56 -16.61 12.41
CA ASN A 67 -36.82 -15.16 12.41
C ASN A 67 -38.26 -14.83 12.81
N TYR A 68 -39.24 -15.59 12.31
CA TYR A 68 -40.64 -15.42 12.67
C TYR A 68 -40.93 -15.75 14.14
N ARG A 69 -40.27 -16.77 14.70
CA ARG A 69 -40.51 -17.25 16.07
C ARG A 69 -39.69 -16.54 17.15
N GLN A 70 -38.45 -16.16 16.86
CA GLN A 70 -37.50 -15.62 17.86
C GLN A 70 -37.17 -14.13 17.67
N GLY A 71 -37.56 -13.52 16.54
CA GLY A 71 -37.48 -12.07 16.32
C GLY A 71 -36.06 -11.49 16.47
N PHE A 72 -35.87 -10.55 17.40
CA PHE A 72 -34.62 -9.78 17.51
C PHE A 72 -33.40 -10.62 17.93
N GLU A 73 -33.58 -11.67 18.75
CA GLU A 73 -32.46 -12.51 19.20
C GLU A 73 -31.75 -13.15 18.01
N ILE A 74 -32.52 -13.73 17.08
CA ILE A 74 -31.95 -14.37 15.90
C ILE A 74 -31.42 -13.35 14.88
N LEU A 75 -32.02 -12.15 14.80
CA LEU A 75 -31.49 -11.06 13.98
C LEU A 75 -30.06 -10.69 14.41
N VAL A 76 -29.81 -10.51 15.71
CA VAL A 76 -28.47 -10.21 16.24
C VAL A 76 -27.50 -11.37 15.96
N MET A 77 -27.96 -12.61 16.15
CA MET A 77 -27.15 -13.80 15.87
C MET A 77 -26.81 -13.97 14.39
N GLN A 78 -27.69 -13.65 13.46
CA GLN A 78 -27.47 -13.82 12.02
C GLN A 78 -26.76 -12.61 11.39
N SER A 79 -26.86 -11.43 11.99
CA SER A 79 -26.17 -10.21 11.54
C SER A 79 -24.79 -10.05 12.20
N ILE A 80 -24.74 -9.47 13.40
CA ILE A 80 -23.53 -9.01 14.07
C ILE A 80 -22.56 -10.17 14.33
N LEU A 81 -23.05 -11.31 14.83
CA LEU A 81 -22.19 -12.44 15.16
C LEU A 81 -21.53 -13.03 13.91
N VAL A 82 -22.30 -13.26 12.82
CA VAL A 82 -21.75 -13.81 11.57
C VAL A 82 -20.78 -12.82 10.91
N ALA A 83 -21.13 -11.53 10.87
CA ALA A 83 -20.26 -10.48 10.34
C ALA A 83 -18.93 -10.40 11.12
N THR A 84 -18.99 -10.50 12.45
CA THR A 84 -17.81 -10.51 13.32
C THR A 84 -16.94 -11.74 13.05
N ILE A 85 -17.55 -12.91 12.89
CA ILE A 85 -16.83 -14.16 12.60
C ILE A 85 -16.13 -14.09 11.23
N LEU A 86 -16.81 -13.63 10.18
CA LEU A 86 -16.20 -13.47 8.84
C LEU A 86 -15.03 -12.49 8.88
N TYR A 87 -15.18 -11.37 9.56
CA TYR A 87 -14.12 -10.38 9.72
C TYR A 87 -12.91 -10.95 10.50
N LEU A 88 -13.16 -11.62 11.63
CA LEU A 88 -12.11 -12.24 12.43
C LEU A 88 -11.43 -13.39 11.68
N PHE A 89 -12.17 -14.21 10.93
CA PHE A 89 -11.60 -15.28 10.12
C PHE A 89 -10.71 -14.70 9.02
N SER A 90 -11.20 -13.68 8.30
CA SER A 90 -10.44 -12.97 7.27
C SER A 90 -9.14 -12.37 7.80
N ARG A 91 -9.12 -11.95 9.06
CA ARG A 91 -7.98 -11.26 9.66
C ARG A 91 -7.04 -12.23 10.36
N LEU A 92 -7.55 -13.17 11.15
CA LEU A 92 -6.77 -14.04 12.01
C LEU A 92 -6.41 -15.36 11.35
N ILE A 93 -7.30 -15.97 10.58
CA ILE A 93 -7.08 -17.31 10.03
C ILE A 93 -6.52 -17.21 8.61
N THR A 94 -7.17 -16.46 7.72
CA THR A 94 -6.81 -16.40 6.29
C THR A 94 -5.34 -16.02 6.03
N PRO A 95 -4.73 -14.99 6.68
CA PRO A 95 -3.33 -14.64 6.43
C PRO A 95 -2.34 -15.74 6.84
N ARG A 96 -2.73 -16.58 7.80
CA ARG A 96 -1.91 -17.69 8.30
C ARG A 96 -1.98 -18.94 7.42
N MET A 97 -2.94 -18.98 6.49
CA MET A 97 -3.11 -20.08 5.54
C MET A 97 -2.18 -19.97 4.32
N LYS A 98 -1.18 -19.07 4.32
CA LYS A 98 -0.28 -18.84 3.18
C LYS A 98 0.41 -20.12 2.70
N GLU A 99 0.85 -20.98 3.62
CA GLU A 99 1.48 -22.26 3.31
C GLU A 99 0.58 -23.20 2.50
N PHE A 100 -0.75 -23.06 2.62
CA PHE A 100 -1.72 -23.88 1.89
C PHE A 100 -2.13 -23.28 0.54
N MET A 101 -1.59 -22.10 0.17
CA MET A 101 -1.77 -21.57 -1.17
C MET A 101 -1.07 -22.48 -2.18
N GLY A 102 -1.82 -23.06 -3.11
CA GLY A 102 -1.26 -24.09 -3.98
C GLY A 102 -2.05 -25.38 -3.93
N HIS A 103 -2.67 -25.69 -2.80
CA HIS A 103 -3.44 -26.90 -2.61
C HIS A 103 -4.78 -26.85 -3.36
N PHE A 104 -5.32 -28.03 -3.64
CA PHE A 104 -6.62 -28.25 -4.29
C PHE A 104 -7.72 -28.54 -3.28
N SER A 105 -7.38 -28.95 -2.05
CA SER A 105 -8.36 -29.30 -1.02
C SER A 105 -7.83 -29.13 0.41
N ILE A 106 -8.76 -29.13 1.37
CA ILE A 106 -8.44 -29.13 2.81
C ILE A 106 -7.78 -30.46 3.25
N ALA A 107 -8.11 -31.57 2.58
CA ALA A 107 -7.53 -32.87 2.87
C ALA A 107 -6.05 -32.91 2.48
N GLU A 108 -5.68 -32.31 1.34
CA GLU A 108 -4.27 -32.12 0.97
C GLU A 108 -3.52 -31.30 2.02
N SER A 109 -4.14 -30.22 2.52
CA SER A 109 -3.55 -29.36 3.56
C SER A 109 -3.36 -30.09 4.90
N MET A 110 -4.33 -30.92 5.31
CA MET A 110 -4.16 -31.78 6.48
C MET A 110 -3.11 -32.88 6.24
N GLY A 111 -3.02 -33.37 5.01
CA GLY A 111 -2.07 -34.39 4.58
C GLY A 111 -0.62 -33.92 4.56
N SER A 112 -0.36 -32.70 4.07
CA SER A 112 0.98 -32.12 4.04
C SER A 112 1.55 -31.92 5.44
N LEU A 113 0.68 -31.70 6.43
CA LEU A 113 1.06 -31.50 7.82
C LEU A 113 1.20 -32.80 8.61
N TYR A 114 0.23 -33.70 8.47
CA TYR A 114 0.06 -34.85 9.37
C TYR A 114 0.18 -36.21 8.67
N GLY A 115 0.45 -36.23 7.37
CA GLY A 115 0.68 -37.43 6.57
C GLY A 115 -0.57 -37.98 5.87
N SER A 116 -0.37 -39.06 5.10
CA SER A 116 -1.39 -39.66 4.24
C SER A 116 -2.64 -40.14 4.98
N ALA A 117 -2.51 -40.69 6.19
CA ALA A 117 -3.67 -41.13 6.98
C ALA A 117 -4.61 -39.97 7.34
N ALA A 118 -4.07 -38.81 7.74
CA ALA A 118 -4.86 -37.62 8.04
C ALA A 118 -5.54 -37.07 6.79
N ARG A 119 -4.87 -37.14 5.63
CA ARG A 119 -5.44 -36.81 4.32
C ARG A 119 -6.67 -37.65 3.99
N ILE A 120 -6.55 -38.98 4.11
CA ILE A 120 -7.63 -39.92 3.80
C ILE A 120 -8.83 -39.70 4.72
N ILE A 121 -8.61 -39.61 6.04
CA ILE A 121 -9.70 -39.38 7.01
C ILE A 121 -10.41 -38.06 6.71
N THR A 122 -9.66 -36.99 6.45
CA THR A 122 -10.21 -35.67 6.14
C THR A 122 -11.04 -35.70 4.85
N ALA A 123 -10.56 -36.40 3.82
CA ALA A 123 -11.27 -36.54 2.55
C ALA A 123 -12.58 -37.34 2.70
N LEU A 124 -12.55 -38.48 3.41
CA LEU A 124 -13.73 -39.30 3.67
C LEU A 124 -14.82 -38.52 4.41
N LEU A 125 -14.46 -37.89 5.54
CA LEU A 125 -15.42 -37.11 6.33
C LEU A 125 -15.91 -35.87 5.56
N GLY A 126 -15.06 -35.26 4.74
CA GLY A 126 -15.45 -34.15 3.87
C GLY A 126 -16.46 -34.55 2.79
N ILE A 127 -16.31 -35.73 2.19
CA ILE A 127 -17.27 -36.28 1.22
C ILE A 127 -18.59 -36.63 1.90
N ILE A 128 -18.57 -37.26 3.09
CA ILE A 128 -19.78 -37.55 3.87
C ILE A 128 -20.54 -36.25 4.18
N LEU A 129 -19.82 -35.20 4.59
CA LEU A 129 -20.41 -33.88 4.82
C LEU A 129 -21.05 -33.30 3.56
N ALA A 130 -20.36 -33.37 2.43
CA ALA A 130 -20.88 -32.87 1.16
C ALA A 130 -22.12 -33.65 0.67
N ILE A 131 -22.13 -34.99 0.80
CA ILE A 131 -23.30 -35.83 0.48
C ILE A 131 -24.49 -35.45 1.36
N ALA A 132 -24.26 -35.20 2.65
CA ALA A 132 -25.33 -34.81 3.57
C ALA A 132 -25.94 -33.46 3.15
N PHE A 133 -25.12 -32.48 2.77
CA PHE A 133 -25.60 -31.18 2.28
C PHE A 133 -26.36 -31.33 0.96
N LEU A 134 -25.84 -32.12 0.02
CA LEU A 134 -26.49 -32.37 -1.26
C LEU A 134 -27.85 -33.07 -1.08
N THR A 135 -27.90 -34.08 -0.22
CA THR A 135 -29.14 -34.78 0.17
C THR A 135 -30.16 -33.81 0.78
N THR A 136 -29.70 -32.89 1.62
CA THR A 136 -30.54 -31.84 2.22
C THR A 136 -31.13 -30.91 1.17
N GLN A 137 -30.32 -30.43 0.22
CA GLN A 137 -30.83 -29.57 -0.86
C GLN A 137 -31.85 -30.30 -1.75
N ILE A 138 -31.57 -31.55 -2.12
CA ILE A 138 -32.51 -32.34 -2.95
C ILE A 138 -33.83 -32.58 -2.20
N LYS A 139 -33.79 -32.88 -0.89
CA LYS A 139 -34.99 -33.10 -0.07
C LYS A 139 -35.84 -31.83 0.05
N ILE A 140 -35.22 -30.66 0.29
CA ILE A 140 -35.95 -29.38 0.30
C ILE A 140 -36.54 -29.09 -1.07
N GLY A 141 -35.81 -29.38 -2.15
CA GLY A 141 -36.33 -29.30 -3.52
C GLY A 141 -37.57 -30.18 -3.73
N PHE A 142 -37.55 -31.42 -3.23
CA PHE A 142 -38.70 -32.33 -3.28
C PHE A 142 -39.92 -31.76 -2.53
N GLU A 143 -39.71 -31.21 -1.34
CA GLU A 143 -40.78 -30.57 -0.55
C GLU A 143 -41.41 -29.38 -1.29
N ILE A 144 -40.61 -28.59 -2.00
CA ILE A 144 -41.14 -27.49 -2.83
C ILE A 144 -41.98 -28.04 -3.99
N MET A 145 -41.48 -29.06 -4.70
CA MET A 145 -42.23 -29.66 -5.82
C MET A 145 -43.54 -30.30 -5.37
N SER A 146 -43.55 -30.93 -4.19
CA SER A 146 -44.77 -31.54 -3.64
C SER A 146 -45.84 -30.51 -3.30
N MET A 147 -45.45 -29.33 -2.84
CA MET A 147 -46.37 -28.21 -2.60
C MET A 147 -46.90 -27.56 -3.87
N LEU A 148 -46.06 -27.41 -4.90
CA LEU A 148 -46.47 -26.79 -6.17
C LEU A 148 -47.44 -27.68 -6.96
N PHE A 149 -47.29 -29.00 -6.86
CA PHE A 149 -48.08 -29.99 -7.61
C PHE A 149 -48.71 -31.06 -6.71
N PRO A 150 -49.60 -30.70 -5.77
CA PRO A 150 -50.06 -31.60 -4.70
C PRO A 150 -50.87 -32.81 -5.18
N LYS A 151 -51.44 -32.76 -6.38
CA LYS A 151 -52.36 -33.80 -6.89
C LYS A 151 -51.69 -34.93 -7.69
N ILE A 152 -50.41 -34.81 -8.04
CA ILE A 152 -49.75 -35.75 -8.97
C ILE A 152 -48.43 -36.25 -8.38
N ILE A 153 -48.49 -37.25 -7.50
CA ILE A 153 -47.33 -37.81 -6.76
C ILE A 153 -46.21 -38.26 -7.71
N SER A 154 -46.56 -38.92 -8.82
CA SER A 154 -45.59 -39.36 -9.82
C SER A 154 -44.83 -38.18 -10.42
N PHE A 155 -45.52 -37.08 -10.73
CA PHE A 155 -44.93 -35.88 -11.30
C PHE A 155 -43.99 -35.16 -10.33
N GLN A 156 -44.30 -35.13 -9.03
CA GLN A 156 -43.42 -34.55 -7.99
C GLN A 156 -42.08 -35.27 -7.94
N THR A 157 -42.13 -36.60 -7.89
CA THR A 157 -40.95 -37.47 -7.82
C THR A 157 -40.11 -37.36 -9.08
N TYR A 158 -40.74 -37.47 -10.27
CA TYR A 158 -40.01 -37.34 -11.54
C TYR A 158 -39.43 -35.95 -11.75
N SER A 159 -40.12 -34.88 -11.38
CA SER A 159 -39.62 -33.51 -11.52
C SER A 159 -38.41 -33.23 -10.62
N THR A 160 -38.42 -33.77 -9.38
CA THR A 160 -37.29 -33.63 -8.46
C THR A 160 -36.09 -34.45 -8.91
N ILE A 161 -36.31 -35.67 -9.39
CA ILE A 161 -35.25 -36.51 -9.98
C ILE A 161 -34.66 -35.79 -11.20
N PHE A 162 -35.51 -35.26 -12.08
CA PHE A 162 -35.07 -34.51 -13.25
C PHE A 162 -34.25 -33.27 -12.88
N LEU A 163 -34.72 -32.46 -11.91
CA LEU A 163 -33.99 -31.30 -11.41
C LEU A 163 -32.62 -31.69 -10.81
N THR A 164 -32.57 -32.81 -10.07
CA THR A 164 -31.33 -33.33 -9.49
C THR A 164 -30.37 -33.82 -10.57
N LEU A 165 -30.87 -34.54 -11.57
CA LEU A 165 -30.08 -34.99 -12.71
C LEU A 165 -29.58 -33.81 -13.55
N LEU A 166 -30.37 -32.75 -13.69
CA LEU A 166 -29.98 -31.52 -14.35
C LEU A 166 -28.79 -30.87 -13.62
N VAL A 167 -28.89 -30.70 -12.30
CA VAL A 167 -27.81 -30.19 -11.43
C VAL A 167 -26.54 -31.02 -11.58
N ILE A 168 -26.67 -32.35 -11.50
CA ILE A 168 -25.52 -33.26 -11.67
C ILE A 168 -24.92 -33.10 -13.06
N ALA A 169 -25.74 -33.02 -14.11
CA ALA A 169 -25.27 -32.99 -15.49
C ALA A 169 -24.39 -31.76 -15.77
N TYR A 170 -24.86 -30.53 -15.51
CA TYR A 170 -24.04 -29.36 -15.85
C TYR A 170 -22.88 -29.14 -14.87
N SER A 171 -23.05 -29.45 -13.57
CA SER A 171 -21.97 -29.28 -12.58
C SER A 171 -20.83 -30.26 -12.80
N THR A 172 -21.13 -31.47 -13.28
CA THR A 172 -20.12 -32.46 -13.70
C THR A 172 -19.18 -31.91 -14.78
N PHE A 173 -19.70 -31.10 -15.73
CA PHE A 173 -18.89 -30.55 -16.82
C PHE A 173 -18.36 -29.14 -16.55
N GLY A 174 -19.01 -28.38 -15.66
CA GLY A 174 -18.77 -26.95 -15.45
C GLY A 174 -17.56 -26.59 -14.58
N GLY A 175 -17.14 -27.45 -13.65
CA GLY A 175 -16.01 -27.19 -12.74
C GLY A 175 -16.12 -25.90 -11.92
N ALA A 176 -15.06 -25.54 -11.19
CA ALA A 176 -15.09 -24.46 -10.20
C ALA A 176 -15.49 -23.10 -10.80
N ARG A 177 -15.08 -22.83 -12.05
CA ARG A 177 -15.38 -21.57 -12.73
C ARG A 177 -16.85 -21.45 -13.12
N ALA A 178 -17.45 -22.50 -13.68
CA ALA A 178 -18.87 -22.44 -14.00
C ALA A 178 -19.69 -22.31 -12.72
N VAL A 179 -19.38 -23.09 -11.68
CA VAL A 179 -20.07 -23.04 -10.38
C VAL A 179 -20.06 -21.62 -9.81
N ALA A 180 -18.90 -20.96 -9.76
CA ALA A 180 -18.80 -19.60 -9.23
C ALA A 180 -19.57 -18.55 -10.07
N ILE A 181 -19.73 -18.76 -11.37
CA ILE A 181 -20.46 -17.84 -12.26
C ILE A 181 -21.97 -18.11 -12.21
N THR A 182 -22.38 -19.37 -12.14
CA THR A 182 -23.79 -19.72 -11.92
C THR A 182 -24.27 -19.21 -10.58
N ASP A 183 -23.42 -19.24 -9.54
CA ASP A 183 -23.70 -18.60 -8.25
C ASP A 183 -23.99 -17.09 -8.38
N VAL A 184 -23.25 -16.37 -9.24
CA VAL A 184 -23.48 -14.93 -9.48
C VAL A 184 -24.85 -14.69 -10.11
N TYR A 185 -25.20 -15.49 -11.12
CA TYR A 185 -26.51 -15.41 -11.77
C TYR A 185 -27.64 -15.74 -10.77
N GLN A 186 -27.47 -16.82 -10.00
CA GLN A 186 -28.42 -17.26 -8.98
C GLN A 186 -28.58 -16.23 -7.85
N PHE A 187 -27.49 -15.57 -7.44
CA PHE A 187 -27.52 -14.51 -6.44
C PHE A 187 -28.39 -13.32 -6.86
N LEU A 188 -28.36 -12.93 -8.14
CA LEU A 188 -29.23 -11.87 -8.65
C LEU A 188 -30.71 -12.27 -8.59
N LEU A 189 -31.02 -13.54 -8.88
CA LEU A 189 -32.39 -14.05 -8.86
C LEU A 189 -32.99 -14.05 -7.44
N PHE A 190 -32.24 -14.54 -6.44
CA PHE A 190 -32.77 -14.58 -5.07
C PHE A 190 -32.60 -13.26 -4.30
N GLY A 191 -31.66 -12.38 -4.71
CA GLY A 191 -31.53 -11.05 -4.11
C GLY A 191 -32.82 -10.22 -4.21
N LEU A 192 -33.67 -10.49 -5.21
CA LEU A 192 -34.97 -9.86 -5.40
C LEU A 192 -36.10 -10.51 -4.59
N CYS A 193 -35.89 -11.73 -4.07
CA CYS A 193 -36.93 -12.55 -3.45
C CYS A 193 -37.47 -11.92 -2.15
N PHE A 194 -36.60 -11.61 -1.19
CA PHE A 194 -37.03 -11.08 0.10
C PHE A 194 -37.69 -9.69 0.01
N PRO A 195 -37.13 -8.70 -0.72
CA PRO A 195 -37.78 -7.41 -0.89
C PRO A 195 -39.17 -7.52 -1.52
N LEU A 196 -39.31 -8.35 -2.56
CA LEU A 196 -40.59 -8.57 -3.24
C LEU A 196 -41.61 -9.22 -2.30
N LEU A 197 -41.17 -10.19 -1.48
CA LEU A 197 -42.03 -10.83 -0.50
C LEU A 197 -42.51 -9.87 0.58
N ILE A 198 -41.61 -9.01 1.12
CA ILE A 198 -41.98 -7.96 2.08
C ILE A 198 -43.04 -7.04 1.47
N PHE A 199 -42.80 -6.55 0.25
CA PHE A 199 -43.73 -5.66 -0.43
C PHE A 199 -45.11 -6.28 -0.55
N VAL A 200 -45.20 -7.54 -0.99
CA VAL A 200 -46.48 -8.19 -1.23
C VAL A 200 -47.22 -8.53 0.06
N LEU A 201 -46.51 -8.99 1.09
CA LEU A 201 -47.14 -9.25 2.39
C LEU A 201 -47.73 -7.97 2.99
N LEU A 202 -47.01 -6.85 2.89
CA LEU A 202 -47.50 -5.56 3.37
C LEU A 202 -48.62 -4.99 2.49
N PHE A 203 -48.55 -5.18 1.17
CA PHE A 203 -49.59 -4.73 0.24
C PHE A 203 -50.94 -5.39 0.51
N PHE A 204 -50.96 -6.68 0.87
CA PHE A 204 -52.17 -7.41 1.22
C PHE A 204 -52.61 -7.24 2.68
N THR A 205 -52.04 -6.29 3.42
CA THR A 205 -52.45 -5.99 4.80
C THR A 205 -53.56 -4.92 4.80
N GLU A 206 -54.71 -5.21 5.41
CA GLU A 206 -55.87 -4.31 5.47
C GLU A 206 -55.63 -3.05 6.32
N ASP A 207 -55.14 -3.21 7.56
CA ASP A 207 -54.75 -2.11 8.44
C ASP A 207 -53.31 -2.31 8.94
N LEU A 208 -52.43 -1.66 8.21
CA LEU A 208 -51.01 -1.57 8.48
C LEU A 208 -50.75 -1.07 9.92
N ALA A 209 -51.42 -0.01 10.39
CA ALA A 209 -51.15 0.60 11.70
C ALA A 209 -51.55 -0.34 12.86
N ALA A 210 -52.69 -1.02 12.73
CA ALA A 210 -53.11 -2.04 13.70
C ALA A 210 -52.14 -3.24 13.71
N GLY A 211 -51.68 -3.68 12.53
CA GLY A 211 -50.69 -4.74 12.39
C GLY A 211 -49.36 -4.42 13.09
N TRP A 212 -48.87 -3.18 12.94
CA TRP A 212 -47.66 -2.73 13.62
C TRP A 212 -47.81 -2.70 15.15
N LYS A 213 -48.97 -2.29 15.66
CA LYS A 213 -49.27 -2.31 17.10
C LYS A 213 -49.28 -3.74 17.65
N LYS A 214 -49.78 -4.71 16.88
CA LYS A 214 -49.70 -6.14 17.24
C LYS A 214 -48.25 -6.64 17.27
N LEU A 215 -47.44 -6.30 16.27
CA LEU A 215 -46.02 -6.68 16.21
C LEU A 215 -45.24 -6.18 17.43
N THR A 216 -45.36 -4.89 17.76
CA THR A 216 -44.62 -4.26 18.87
C THR A 216 -45.07 -4.74 20.26
N ALA A 217 -46.29 -5.26 20.37
CA ALA A 217 -46.77 -5.93 21.57
C ALA A 217 -46.11 -7.29 21.81
N LEU A 218 -45.62 -7.97 20.77
CA LEU A 218 -44.94 -9.26 20.90
C LEU A 218 -43.59 -9.10 21.60
N PRO A 219 -43.29 -9.90 22.66
CA PRO A 219 -42.07 -9.75 23.42
C PRO A 219 -40.80 -9.99 22.58
N GLN A 220 -40.86 -10.87 21.57
CA GLN A 220 -39.74 -11.18 20.68
C GLN A 220 -39.41 -10.09 19.64
N PHE A 221 -40.34 -9.15 19.42
CA PHE A 221 -40.17 -7.98 18.56
C PHE A 221 -40.09 -6.67 19.37
N ASN A 222 -39.95 -6.77 20.69
CA ASN A 222 -39.85 -5.61 21.57
C ASN A 222 -38.41 -5.44 22.09
N PRO A 223 -37.65 -4.44 21.61
CA PRO A 223 -36.23 -4.29 21.95
C PRO A 223 -35.96 -4.06 23.45
N ASN A 224 -36.91 -3.47 24.19
CA ASN A 224 -36.74 -3.18 25.62
C ASN A 224 -36.79 -4.43 26.50
N LYS A 225 -37.32 -5.55 25.99
CA LYS A 225 -37.47 -6.81 26.75
C LYS A 225 -36.36 -7.83 26.47
N MET A 226 -35.38 -7.52 25.60
CA MET A 226 -34.49 -8.55 25.02
C MET A 226 -32.99 -8.41 25.31
N CYS A 227 -32.49 -7.25 25.73
CA CYS A 227 -31.09 -7.10 26.16
C CYS A 227 -30.89 -7.60 27.61
N THR A 228 -31.14 -8.88 27.84
CA THR A 228 -30.89 -9.56 29.13
C THR A 228 -29.55 -10.31 29.11
N GLY A 229 -29.00 -10.68 30.28
CA GLY A 229 -27.74 -11.43 30.37
C GLY A 229 -27.73 -12.76 29.61
N ARG A 230 -28.90 -13.36 29.35
CA ARG A 230 -29.05 -14.60 28.55
C ARG A 230 -28.64 -14.41 27.09
N THR A 231 -28.84 -13.23 26.51
CA THR A 231 -28.47 -12.95 25.12
C THR A 231 -26.95 -12.93 24.94
N LEU A 232 -26.22 -12.44 25.94
CA LEU A 232 -24.76 -12.45 25.92
C LEU A 232 -24.20 -13.88 26.05
N THR A 233 -24.79 -14.69 26.94
CA THR A 233 -24.35 -16.09 27.10
C THR A 233 -24.64 -16.93 25.87
N THR A 234 -25.80 -16.74 25.20
CA THR A 234 -26.08 -17.41 23.93
C THR A 234 -25.12 -16.97 22.83
N LEU A 235 -24.77 -15.67 22.75
CA LEU A 235 -23.82 -15.14 21.75
C LEU A 235 -22.44 -15.77 21.91
N LEU A 236 -21.94 -15.85 23.15
CA LEU A 236 -20.65 -16.45 23.45
C LEU A 236 -20.64 -17.96 23.15
N LEU A 237 -21.70 -18.68 23.51
CA LEU A 237 -21.81 -20.12 23.28
C LEU A 237 -21.81 -20.46 21.78
N HIS A 238 -22.46 -19.63 20.95
CA HIS A 238 -22.56 -19.86 19.51
C HIS A 238 -21.35 -19.34 18.71
N PHE A 239 -20.45 -18.59 19.35
CA PHE A 239 -19.31 -17.98 18.67
C PHE A 239 -18.32 -19.03 18.13
N ILE A 240 -17.85 -19.94 19.00
CA ILE A 240 -16.83 -20.94 18.63
C ILE A 240 -17.33 -21.91 17.55
N PRO A 241 -18.52 -22.53 17.67
CA PRO A 241 -19.05 -23.41 16.64
C PRO A 241 -19.16 -22.73 15.27
N ARG A 242 -19.67 -21.49 15.25
CA ARG A 242 -19.82 -20.73 14.01
C ARG A 242 -18.50 -20.29 13.39
N LEU A 243 -17.44 -20.08 14.18
CA LEU A 243 -16.10 -19.86 13.65
C LEU A 243 -15.58 -21.09 12.91
N LEU A 244 -15.82 -22.29 13.45
CA LEU A 244 -15.38 -23.55 12.82
C LEU A 244 -16.20 -23.92 11.58
N VAL A 245 -17.43 -23.44 11.44
CA VAL A 245 -18.25 -23.62 10.22
C VAL A 245 -17.52 -23.16 8.97
N LEU A 246 -16.71 -22.09 9.05
CA LEU A 246 -15.91 -21.60 7.92
C LEU A 246 -14.81 -22.58 7.46
N ALA A 247 -14.49 -23.59 8.26
CA ALA A 247 -13.55 -24.66 7.93
C ALA A 247 -14.19 -25.87 7.21
N ILE A 248 -15.42 -25.73 6.71
CA ILE A 248 -16.08 -26.74 5.87
C ILE A 248 -15.43 -26.75 4.46
N PRO A 249 -15.30 -27.93 3.80
CA PRO A 249 -14.59 -28.03 2.52
C PRO A 249 -15.10 -27.09 1.43
N ALA A 250 -16.43 -26.93 1.29
CA ALA A 250 -17.03 -26.08 0.26
C ALA A 250 -16.67 -24.59 0.42
N TYR A 251 -16.54 -24.11 1.66
CA TYR A 251 -16.17 -22.72 1.96
C TYR A 251 -14.67 -22.50 1.81
N ILE A 252 -13.84 -23.40 2.35
CA ILE A 252 -12.38 -23.33 2.16
C ILE A 252 -12.01 -23.50 0.69
N GLN A 253 -12.82 -24.18 -0.14
CA GLN A 253 -12.54 -24.28 -1.56
C GLN A 253 -12.42 -22.90 -2.24
N ARG A 254 -13.20 -21.90 -1.80
CA ARG A 254 -13.10 -20.53 -2.33
C ARG A 254 -11.81 -19.82 -1.92
N PHE A 255 -11.16 -20.25 -0.84
CA PHE A 255 -9.77 -19.86 -0.53
C PHE A 255 -8.79 -20.47 -1.54
N TYR A 256 -8.90 -21.76 -1.85
CA TYR A 256 -8.00 -22.41 -2.84
C TYR A 256 -8.21 -21.94 -4.28
N MET A 257 -9.40 -21.42 -4.60
CA MET A 257 -9.73 -20.77 -5.86
C MET A 257 -9.14 -19.36 -6.00
N ALA A 258 -8.71 -18.74 -4.89
CA ALA A 258 -8.11 -17.42 -4.93
C ALA A 258 -6.68 -17.47 -5.52
N SER A 259 -6.25 -16.40 -6.18
CA SER A 259 -4.89 -16.24 -6.72
C SER A 259 -3.83 -16.13 -5.62
N SER A 260 -4.23 -15.67 -4.44
CA SER A 260 -3.35 -15.24 -3.36
C SER A 260 -4.11 -15.17 -2.04
N VAL A 261 -3.36 -15.19 -0.94
CA VAL A 261 -3.91 -14.97 0.40
C VAL A 261 -4.56 -13.60 0.54
N GLY A 262 -3.96 -12.58 -0.08
CA GLY A 262 -4.48 -11.22 -0.09
C GLY A 262 -5.84 -11.13 -0.77
N GLN A 263 -6.02 -11.80 -1.91
CA GLN A 263 -7.31 -11.89 -2.59
C GLN A 263 -8.34 -12.61 -1.72
N ALA A 264 -8.00 -13.76 -1.12
CA ALA A 264 -8.91 -14.51 -0.25
C ALA A 264 -9.37 -13.68 0.98
N ALA A 265 -8.45 -12.95 1.61
CA ALA A 265 -8.80 -12.04 2.72
C ALA A 265 -9.68 -10.87 2.23
N LYS A 266 -9.42 -10.31 1.04
CA LYS A 266 -10.29 -9.28 0.45
C LYS A 266 -11.69 -9.82 0.15
N VAL A 267 -11.82 -11.07 -0.31
CA VAL A 267 -13.12 -11.73 -0.54
C VAL A 267 -13.93 -11.77 0.75
N LEU A 268 -13.37 -12.30 1.83
CA LEU A 268 -14.07 -12.42 3.11
C LEU A 268 -14.41 -11.04 3.71
N ASN A 269 -13.51 -10.07 3.65
CA ASN A 269 -13.78 -8.71 4.11
C ASN A 269 -14.90 -8.02 3.33
N LYS A 270 -14.99 -8.25 2.01
CA LYS A 270 -16.06 -7.66 1.17
C LYS A 270 -17.45 -8.18 1.53
N ILE A 271 -17.56 -9.42 1.99
CA ILE A 271 -18.85 -10.06 2.30
C ILE A 271 -19.33 -9.83 3.73
N VAL A 272 -18.54 -9.18 4.61
CA VAL A 272 -18.89 -8.94 6.03
C VAL A 272 -20.26 -8.27 6.20
N ILE A 273 -20.66 -7.41 5.25
CA ILE A 273 -21.94 -6.68 5.30
C ILE A 273 -23.12 -7.56 4.84
N ALA A 274 -22.88 -8.55 3.98
CA ALA A 274 -23.95 -9.34 3.37
C ALA A 274 -24.82 -10.08 4.41
N PRO A 275 -24.27 -10.70 5.49
CA PRO A 275 -25.09 -11.27 6.55
C PRO A 275 -26.03 -10.29 7.23
N CYS A 276 -25.59 -9.05 7.46
CA CYS A 276 -26.44 -8.03 8.07
C CYS A 276 -27.63 -7.69 7.16
N VAL A 277 -27.38 -7.55 5.86
CA VAL A 277 -28.43 -7.24 4.87
C VAL A 277 -29.42 -8.40 4.74
N ILE A 278 -28.93 -9.63 4.58
CA ILE A 278 -29.79 -10.81 4.42
C ILE A 278 -30.61 -11.05 5.69
N ALA A 279 -30.00 -10.96 6.88
CA ALA A 279 -30.71 -11.13 8.15
C ALA A 279 -31.80 -10.06 8.33
N LEU A 280 -31.52 -8.80 7.97
CA LEU A 280 -32.50 -7.72 8.02
C LEU A 280 -33.68 -7.96 7.07
N LEU A 281 -33.42 -8.43 5.85
CA LEU A 281 -34.45 -8.77 4.88
C LEU A 281 -35.33 -9.93 5.38
N MET A 282 -34.72 -10.97 5.97
CA MET A 282 -35.47 -12.09 6.55
C MET A 282 -36.31 -11.67 7.75
N PHE A 283 -35.75 -10.83 8.62
CA PHE A 283 -36.49 -10.21 9.72
C PHE A 283 -37.64 -9.35 9.22
N GLY A 284 -37.45 -8.61 8.11
CA GLY A 284 -38.49 -7.84 7.45
C GLY A 284 -39.65 -8.71 6.95
N VAL A 285 -39.36 -9.87 6.34
CA VAL A 285 -40.40 -10.84 5.94
C VAL A 285 -41.15 -11.38 7.16
N ALA A 286 -40.42 -11.77 8.21
CA ALA A 286 -41.02 -12.24 9.46
C ALA A 286 -41.94 -11.18 10.10
N ALA A 287 -41.50 -9.92 10.14
CA ALA A 287 -42.29 -8.81 10.64
C ALA A 287 -43.53 -8.55 9.78
N ALA A 288 -43.40 -8.61 8.45
CA ALA A 288 -44.52 -8.41 7.52
C ALA A 288 -45.63 -9.47 7.71
N LEU A 289 -45.28 -10.74 7.97
CA LEU A 289 -46.25 -11.79 8.29
C LEU A 289 -47.05 -11.49 9.56
N HIS A 290 -46.36 -11.08 10.64
CA HIS A 290 -47.01 -10.69 11.90
C HIS A 290 -47.88 -9.43 11.75
N ILE A 291 -47.44 -8.45 10.95
CA ILE A 291 -48.20 -7.22 10.65
C ILE A 291 -49.49 -7.56 9.89
N ARG A 292 -49.41 -8.47 8.92
CA ARG A 292 -50.58 -8.96 8.20
C ARG A 292 -51.57 -9.71 9.10
N GLY A 293 -51.10 -10.23 10.23
CA GLY A 293 -51.89 -10.96 11.21
C GLY A 293 -51.86 -12.48 11.01
N ASP A 294 -50.91 -12.99 10.23
CA ASP A 294 -50.74 -14.43 10.02
C ASP A 294 -50.30 -15.09 11.34
N SER A 295 -51.06 -16.08 11.83
CA SER A 295 -50.74 -16.83 13.05
C SER A 295 -50.33 -18.27 12.72
N ILE A 296 -49.04 -18.45 12.43
CA ILE A 296 -48.50 -19.74 11.96
C ILE A 296 -48.24 -20.68 13.15
N PRO A 297 -48.84 -21.88 13.22
CA PRO A 297 -48.66 -22.80 14.33
C PRO A 297 -47.27 -23.44 14.32
N THR A 298 -46.79 -23.88 15.48
CA THR A 298 -45.40 -24.33 15.65
C THR A 298 -45.05 -25.60 14.87
N ASN A 299 -46.05 -26.38 14.47
CA ASN A 299 -45.92 -27.59 13.66
C ASN A 299 -45.88 -27.32 12.15
N GLN A 300 -46.21 -26.11 11.70
CA GLN A 300 -46.16 -25.71 10.30
C GLN A 300 -44.92 -24.84 10.05
N ASN A 301 -44.18 -25.13 8.98
CA ASN A 301 -43.08 -24.27 8.56
C ASN A 301 -43.63 -22.96 7.99
N VAL A 302 -43.09 -21.82 8.44
CA VAL A 302 -43.45 -20.48 7.97
C VAL A 302 -43.36 -20.36 6.45
N PHE A 303 -42.37 -21.03 5.86
CA PHE A 303 -42.16 -21.04 4.43
C PHE A 303 -43.28 -21.76 3.66
N HIS A 304 -43.82 -22.87 4.19
CA HIS A 304 -44.97 -23.56 3.60
C HIS A 304 -46.21 -22.66 3.58
N HIS A 305 -46.40 -21.89 4.65
CA HIS A 305 -47.49 -20.93 4.71
C HIS A 305 -47.35 -19.85 3.63
N ILE A 306 -46.15 -19.28 3.46
CA ILE A 306 -45.85 -18.30 2.41
C ILE A 306 -46.24 -18.83 1.03
N LEU A 307 -45.81 -20.05 0.65
CA LEU A 307 -46.15 -20.61 -0.66
C LEU A 307 -47.64 -20.84 -0.90
N SER A 308 -48.43 -21.00 0.15
CA SER A 308 -49.88 -21.19 0.06
C SER A 308 -50.66 -19.89 -0.15
N LEU A 309 -49.99 -18.73 -0.06
CA LEU A 309 -50.61 -17.42 -0.22
C LEU A 309 -51.02 -17.15 -1.67
N THR A 310 -51.97 -16.24 -1.83
CA THR A 310 -52.40 -15.72 -3.13
C THR A 310 -51.43 -14.63 -3.60
N TYR A 311 -50.96 -14.77 -4.84
CA TYR A 311 -49.97 -13.87 -5.45
C TYR A 311 -50.47 -13.31 -6.78
N PHE A 312 -49.83 -12.22 -7.22
CA PHE A 312 -49.99 -11.73 -8.59
C PHE A 312 -49.48 -12.77 -9.61
N PRO A 313 -50.05 -12.82 -10.83
CA PRO A 313 -49.56 -13.71 -11.88
C PRO A 313 -48.05 -13.54 -12.13
N GLY A 314 -47.29 -14.64 -12.16
CA GLY A 314 -45.84 -14.65 -12.39
C GLY A 314 -44.99 -14.53 -11.12
N MET A 315 -45.52 -13.97 -10.03
CA MET A 315 -44.74 -13.77 -8.80
C MET A 315 -44.41 -15.09 -8.11
N LEU A 316 -45.33 -16.05 -8.12
CA LEU A 316 -45.08 -17.39 -7.57
C LEU A 316 -43.96 -18.07 -8.37
N GLY A 317 -43.93 -17.89 -9.69
CA GLY A 317 -42.83 -18.34 -10.55
C GLY A 317 -41.48 -17.71 -10.22
N ILE A 318 -41.43 -16.40 -9.95
CA ILE A 318 -40.20 -15.71 -9.51
C ILE A 318 -39.73 -16.24 -8.15
N LEU A 319 -40.65 -16.40 -7.20
CA LEU A 319 -40.35 -16.92 -5.87
C LEU A 319 -39.75 -18.33 -5.97
N VAL A 320 -40.42 -19.24 -6.67
CA VAL A 320 -39.94 -20.62 -6.89
C VAL A 320 -38.59 -20.64 -7.61
N THR A 321 -38.40 -19.75 -8.59
CA THR A 321 -37.12 -19.63 -9.31
C THR A 321 -35.97 -19.21 -8.38
N ALA A 322 -36.18 -18.19 -7.56
CA ALA A 322 -35.21 -17.73 -6.57
C ALA A 322 -34.85 -18.84 -5.56
N MET A 323 -35.81 -19.67 -5.21
CA MET A 323 -35.58 -20.82 -4.34
C MET A 323 -34.74 -21.90 -4.98
N ILE A 324 -35.10 -22.29 -6.21
CA ILE A 324 -34.33 -23.29 -6.97
C ILE A 324 -32.89 -22.77 -7.14
N ALA A 325 -32.71 -21.48 -7.39
CA ALA A 325 -31.40 -20.85 -7.44
C ALA A 325 -30.59 -21.00 -6.13
N LEU A 326 -31.22 -20.77 -4.96
CA LEU A 326 -30.59 -20.99 -3.64
C LEU A 326 -30.21 -22.47 -3.39
N LEU A 327 -31.07 -23.41 -3.82
CA LEU A 327 -30.81 -24.84 -3.69
C LEU A 327 -29.63 -25.28 -4.56
N MET A 328 -29.62 -24.83 -5.82
CA MET A 328 -28.62 -25.22 -6.82
C MET A 328 -27.23 -24.72 -6.45
N SER A 329 -27.07 -23.46 -6.02
CA SER A 329 -25.75 -22.90 -5.66
C SER A 329 -25.01 -23.73 -4.60
N THR A 330 -25.73 -24.11 -3.54
CA THR A 330 -25.17 -24.93 -2.46
C THR A 330 -24.92 -26.36 -2.93
N ALA A 331 -25.86 -26.95 -3.68
CA ALA A 331 -25.72 -28.30 -4.25
C ALA A 331 -24.49 -28.40 -5.16
N ASP A 332 -24.31 -27.44 -6.07
CA ASP A 332 -23.19 -27.35 -7.01
C ASP A 332 -21.85 -27.30 -6.28
N SER A 333 -21.77 -26.45 -5.26
CA SER A 333 -20.58 -26.25 -4.45
C SER A 333 -20.15 -27.51 -3.71
N HIS A 334 -21.10 -28.24 -3.13
CA HIS A 334 -20.84 -29.47 -2.38
C HIS A 334 -20.55 -30.65 -3.32
N LEU A 335 -21.25 -30.75 -4.45
CA LEU A 335 -20.98 -31.77 -5.46
C LEU A 335 -19.58 -31.60 -6.07
N HIS A 336 -19.21 -30.36 -6.39
CA HIS A 336 -17.89 -30.00 -6.91
C HIS A 336 -16.78 -30.41 -5.94
N ILE A 337 -16.81 -29.95 -4.68
CA ILE A 337 -15.74 -30.25 -3.73
C ILE A 337 -15.66 -31.75 -3.39
N ALA A 338 -16.79 -32.45 -3.32
CA ALA A 338 -16.79 -33.90 -3.06
C ALA A 338 -16.07 -34.67 -4.18
N SER A 339 -16.31 -34.29 -5.44
CA SER A 339 -15.62 -34.89 -6.59
C SER A 339 -14.12 -34.61 -6.58
N VAL A 340 -13.71 -33.40 -6.18
CA VAL A 340 -12.29 -33.00 -6.02
C VAL A 340 -11.63 -33.81 -4.91
N LEU A 341 -12.25 -33.90 -3.72
CA LEU A 341 -11.74 -34.68 -2.58
C LEU A 341 -11.56 -36.15 -2.95
N PHE A 342 -12.55 -36.75 -3.63
CA PHE A 342 -12.43 -38.15 -4.05
C PHE A 342 -11.27 -38.34 -5.03
N THR A 343 -11.21 -37.52 -6.08
CA THR A 343 -10.26 -37.72 -7.18
C THR A 343 -8.82 -37.38 -6.81
N HIS A 344 -8.63 -36.33 -6.02
CA HIS A 344 -7.30 -35.87 -5.65
C HIS A 344 -6.78 -36.55 -4.40
N ASP A 345 -7.64 -36.82 -3.41
CA ASP A 345 -7.20 -37.21 -2.08
C ASP A 345 -7.49 -38.67 -1.71
N LEU A 346 -8.41 -39.35 -2.40
CA LEU A 346 -8.69 -40.78 -2.16
C LEU A 346 -8.26 -41.68 -3.31
N TRP A 347 -8.57 -41.30 -4.55
CA TRP A 347 -8.29 -42.12 -5.73
C TRP A 347 -6.82 -42.55 -5.87
N PRO A 348 -5.80 -41.71 -5.60
CA PRO A 348 -4.40 -42.14 -5.69
C PRO A 348 -4.07 -43.32 -4.76
N PHE A 349 -4.73 -43.43 -3.61
CA PHE A 349 -4.55 -44.53 -2.66
C PHE A 349 -5.30 -45.80 -3.08
N ILE A 350 -6.44 -45.65 -3.76
CA ILE A 350 -7.25 -46.77 -4.26
C ILE A 350 -6.64 -47.37 -5.52
N ALA A 351 -6.18 -46.53 -6.44
CA ALA A 351 -5.72 -46.95 -7.77
C ALA A 351 -4.24 -47.37 -7.81
N GLY A 352 -3.46 -47.15 -6.73
CA GLY A 352 -2.05 -47.54 -6.65
C GLY A 352 -1.10 -46.78 -7.60
N PHE A 353 -1.59 -45.81 -8.37
CA PHE A 353 -0.79 -45.04 -9.33
C PHE A 353 -0.35 -43.68 -8.76
N THR A 354 0.95 -43.41 -8.87
CA THR A 354 1.55 -42.09 -8.67
C THR A 354 1.68 -41.38 -10.02
N LYS A 355 0.94 -40.27 -10.22
CA LYS A 355 1.16 -39.24 -11.26
C LYS A 355 0.85 -39.59 -12.74
N SER A 356 -0.42 -39.65 -13.13
CA SER A 356 -0.79 -39.28 -14.51
C SER A 356 -1.92 -38.25 -14.54
N HIS A 357 -1.63 -37.05 -15.06
CA HIS A 357 -2.51 -35.89 -15.08
C HIS A 357 -3.67 -36.00 -16.11
N ASN A 358 -3.58 -36.91 -17.08
CA ASN A 358 -4.58 -37.02 -18.15
C ASN A 358 -5.82 -37.84 -17.74
N TYR A 359 -5.70 -38.72 -16.76
CA TYR A 359 -6.83 -39.54 -16.27
C TYR A 359 -7.67 -38.83 -15.21
N SER A 360 -7.12 -37.83 -14.51
CA SER A 360 -7.76 -37.17 -13.37
C SER A 360 -9.03 -36.39 -13.75
N LEU A 361 -9.11 -35.81 -14.96
CA LEU A 361 -10.32 -35.11 -15.39
C LEU A 361 -11.48 -36.07 -15.72
N LYS A 362 -11.20 -37.25 -16.26
CA LYS A 362 -12.24 -38.27 -16.49
C LYS A 362 -12.75 -38.80 -15.15
N ILE A 363 -11.83 -39.08 -14.22
CA ILE A 363 -12.17 -39.61 -12.89
C ILE A 363 -13.01 -38.60 -12.10
N VAL A 364 -12.67 -37.30 -12.12
CA VAL A 364 -13.44 -36.30 -11.36
C VAL A 364 -14.89 -36.17 -11.84
N ARG A 365 -15.11 -36.32 -13.15
CA ARG A 365 -16.46 -36.30 -13.73
C ARG A 365 -17.26 -37.54 -13.34
N ILE A 366 -16.65 -38.72 -13.42
CA ILE A 366 -17.28 -39.98 -12.97
C ILE A 366 -17.58 -39.92 -11.48
N ALA A 367 -16.65 -39.42 -10.66
CA ALA A 367 -16.84 -39.24 -9.22
C ALA A 367 -17.99 -38.26 -8.92
N SER A 368 -18.08 -37.15 -9.65
CA SER A 368 -19.20 -36.20 -9.52
C SER A 368 -20.53 -36.88 -9.81
N MET A 369 -20.66 -37.61 -10.93
CA MET A 369 -21.87 -38.36 -11.25
C MET A 369 -22.21 -39.39 -10.16
N GLY A 370 -21.23 -40.18 -9.72
CA GLY A 370 -21.41 -41.21 -8.68
C GLY A 370 -21.88 -40.63 -7.35
N ILE A 371 -21.24 -39.55 -6.88
CA ILE A 371 -21.60 -38.88 -5.61
C ILE A 371 -23.00 -38.25 -5.71
N GLY A 372 -23.33 -37.66 -6.86
CA GLY A 372 -24.67 -37.15 -7.14
C GLY A 372 -25.75 -38.24 -7.03
N MET A 373 -25.49 -39.40 -7.66
CA MET A 373 -26.41 -40.54 -7.60
C MET A 373 -26.53 -41.14 -6.20
N ILE A 374 -25.43 -41.25 -5.44
CA ILE A 374 -25.47 -41.69 -4.04
C ILE A 374 -26.34 -40.76 -3.20
N SER A 375 -26.21 -39.45 -3.41
CA SER A 375 -27.01 -38.45 -2.69
C SER A 375 -28.49 -38.58 -3.04
N LEU A 376 -28.83 -38.83 -4.31
CA LEU A 376 -30.21 -39.11 -4.72
C LEU A 376 -30.79 -40.36 -4.03
N LEU A 377 -30.00 -41.44 -3.87
CA LEU A 377 -30.44 -42.64 -3.14
C LEU A 377 -30.59 -42.39 -1.64
N MET A 378 -29.73 -41.55 -1.05
CA MET A 378 -29.82 -41.16 0.37
C MET A 378 -31.10 -40.38 0.68
N VAL A 379 -31.63 -39.61 -0.27
CA VAL A 379 -32.90 -38.86 -0.10
C VAL A 379 -34.07 -39.79 0.21
N CYS A 380 -34.12 -40.98 -0.42
CA CYS A 380 -35.16 -41.97 -0.20
C CYS A 380 -35.15 -42.56 1.22
N HIS A 381 -33.98 -42.57 1.87
CA HIS A 381 -33.78 -43.14 3.21
C HIS A 381 -33.83 -42.09 4.32
N THR A 382 -33.73 -40.80 3.98
CA THR A 382 -33.67 -39.72 4.95
C THR A 382 -35.06 -39.21 5.30
N THR A 383 -35.43 -39.36 6.59
CA THR A 383 -36.70 -38.88 7.15
C THR A 383 -36.56 -37.53 7.86
N ASN A 384 -35.41 -37.23 8.49
CA ASN A 384 -35.18 -35.99 9.22
C ASN A 384 -33.88 -35.30 8.78
N ILE A 385 -34.04 -34.18 8.05
CA ILE A 385 -32.95 -33.37 7.49
C ILE A 385 -32.06 -32.78 8.59
N LEU A 386 -32.66 -32.26 9.66
CA LEU A 386 -31.93 -31.57 10.72
C LEU A 386 -31.01 -32.54 11.49
N GLN A 387 -31.51 -33.75 11.78
CA GLN A 387 -30.73 -34.79 12.43
C GLN A 387 -29.59 -35.31 11.55
N LEU A 388 -29.80 -35.41 10.23
CA LEU A 388 -28.72 -35.74 9.30
C LEU A 388 -27.58 -34.72 9.42
N MET A 389 -27.90 -33.42 9.37
CA MET A 389 -26.91 -32.33 9.52
C MET A 389 -26.16 -32.36 10.85
N TYR A 390 -26.88 -32.43 11.97
CA TYR A 390 -26.25 -32.42 13.29
C TYR A 390 -25.34 -33.63 13.51
N LYS A 391 -25.75 -34.82 13.05
CA LYS A 391 -24.90 -36.02 13.07
C LYS A 391 -23.63 -35.83 12.27
N THR A 392 -23.71 -35.25 11.07
CA THR A 392 -22.51 -35.04 10.25
C THR A 392 -21.58 -33.96 10.81
N TYR A 393 -22.11 -32.88 11.41
CA TYR A 393 -21.29 -31.89 12.12
C TYR A 393 -20.60 -32.49 13.34
N TYR A 394 -21.28 -33.37 14.07
CA TYR A 394 -20.72 -34.09 15.21
C TYR A 394 -19.52 -34.96 14.82
N PHE A 395 -19.53 -35.55 13.62
CA PHE A 395 -18.35 -36.23 13.06
C PHE A 395 -17.26 -35.26 12.60
N TYR A 396 -17.61 -34.21 11.85
CA TYR A 396 -16.63 -33.44 11.10
C TYR A 396 -15.91 -32.37 11.92
N TRP A 397 -16.62 -31.55 12.71
CA TRP A 397 -16.01 -30.40 13.39
C TRP A 397 -14.94 -30.77 14.43
N PRO A 398 -15.19 -31.67 15.40
CA PRO A 398 -14.16 -32.05 16.38
C PRO A 398 -12.99 -32.78 15.73
N THR A 399 -13.25 -33.60 14.70
CA THR A 399 -12.26 -34.45 14.04
C THR A 399 -11.36 -33.70 13.06
N VAL A 400 -11.90 -32.73 12.31
CA VAL A 400 -11.17 -32.06 11.21
C VAL A 400 -11.02 -30.56 11.47
N SER A 401 -12.11 -29.84 11.70
CA SER A 401 -12.09 -28.37 11.80
C SER A 401 -11.26 -27.87 12.98
N VAL A 402 -11.33 -28.55 14.13
CA VAL A 402 -10.53 -28.20 15.33
C VAL A 402 -9.02 -28.33 15.07
N PRO A 403 -8.48 -29.52 14.68
CA PRO A 403 -7.05 -29.63 14.35
C PRO A 403 -6.60 -28.69 13.23
N PHE A 404 -7.43 -28.47 12.22
CA PHE A 404 -7.11 -27.59 11.10
C PHE A 404 -6.98 -26.12 11.52
N ILE A 405 -7.93 -25.60 12.32
CA ILE A 405 -7.87 -24.22 12.81
C ILE A 405 -6.71 -24.03 13.79
N LEU A 406 -6.42 -25.01 14.66
CA LEU A 406 -5.24 -24.97 15.53
C LEU A 406 -3.93 -24.95 14.72
N ALA A 407 -3.85 -25.74 13.65
CA ALA A 407 -2.73 -25.71 12.72
C ALA A 407 -2.56 -24.32 12.07
N CYS A 408 -3.67 -23.72 11.63
CA CYS A 408 -3.67 -22.37 11.08
C CYS A 408 -3.21 -21.34 12.11
N LEU A 409 -3.53 -21.50 13.40
CA LEU A 409 -3.08 -20.61 14.47
C LEU A 409 -1.60 -20.79 14.85
N GLY A 410 -0.92 -21.80 14.30
CA GLY A 410 0.51 -22.06 14.51
C GLY A 410 0.82 -23.16 15.54
N PHE A 411 -0.21 -23.86 16.05
CA PHE A 411 -0.03 -25.04 16.87
C PHE A 411 0.04 -26.29 15.99
N ARG A 412 1.21 -26.93 15.91
CA ARG A 412 1.54 -28.10 15.08
C ARG A 412 1.74 -29.33 15.97
N PRO A 413 0.67 -29.97 16.45
CA PRO A 413 0.78 -31.20 17.23
C PRO A 413 1.43 -32.31 16.42
N ARG A 414 2.01 -33.29 17.11
CA ARG A 414 2.61 -34.47 16.47
C ARG A 414 1.54 -35.21 15.66
N SER A 415 1.87 -35.68 14.45
CA SER A 415 0.92 -36.40 13.58
C SER A 415 0.24 -37.58 14.27
N LEU A 416 0.97 -38.32 15.12
CA LEU A 416 0.41 -39.39 15.95
C LEU A 416 -0.68 -38.88 16.90
N ALA A 417 -0.48 -37.73 17.54
CA ALA A 417 -1.47 -37.15 18.45
C ALA A 417 -2.74 -36.76 17.69
N VAL A 418 -2.59 -36.15 16.51
CA VAL A 418 -3.72 -35.80 15.64
C VAL A 418 -4.49 -37.04 15.22
N LEU A 419 -3.80 -38.09 14.75
CA LEU A 419 -4.45 -39.32 14.31
C LEU A 419 -5.18 -40.04 15.45
N LEU A 420 -4.61 -40.09 16.65
CA LEU A 420 -5.26 -40.66 17.83
C LEU A 420 -6.53 -39.89 18.22
N VAL A 421 -6.46 -38.55 18.23
CA VAL A 421 -7.63 -37.71 18.51
C VAL A 421 -8.69 -37.84 17.42
N MET A 422 -8.28 -37.89 16.14
CA MET A 422 -9.21 -38.11 15.04
C MET A 422 -9.93 -39.46 15.16
N GLY A 423 -9.18 -40.53 15.42
CA GLY A 423 -9.74 -41.86 15.64
C GLY A 423 -10.68 -41.92 16.83
N LEU A 424 -10.29 -41.33 17.97
CA LEU A 424 -11.12 -41.27 19.17
C LEU A 424 -12.44 -40.54 18.94
N ASN A 425 -12.41 -39.37 18.29
CA ASN A 425 -13.62 -38.61 17.96
C ASN A 425 -14.56 -39.40 17.04
N ILE A 426 -14.02 -40.11 16.04
CA ILE A 426 -14.82 -40.96 15.14
C ILE A 426 -15.47 -42.10 15.91
N ILE A 427 -14.73 -42.77 16.81
CA ILE A 427 -15.26 -43.88 17.63
C ILE A 427 -16.37 -43.38 18.57
N ILE A 428 -16.15 -42.25 19.26
CA ILE A 428 -17.16 -41.65 20.16
C ILE A 428 -18.40 -41.27 19.36
N ALA A 429 -18.23 -40.59 18.23
CA ALA A 429 -19.36 -40.21 17.37
C ALA A 429 -20.12 -41.44 16.85
N ALA A 430 -19.43 -42.49 16.42
CA ALA A 430 -20.05 -43.72 15.97
C ALA A 430 -20.82 -44.43 17.10
N TYR A 431 -20.25 -44.48 18.31
CA TYR A 431 -20.90 -45.06 19.48
C TYR A 431 -22.18 -44.29 19.86
N CYS A 432 -22.13 -42.96 19.96
CA CYS A 432 -23.30 -42.15 20.29
C CYS A 432 -24.39 -42.25 19.21
N ILE A 433 -24.02 -42.21 17.93
CA ILE A 433 -24.99 -42.14 16.82
C ILE A 433 -25.58 -43.50 16.46
N PHE A 434 -24.74 -44.54 16.32
CA PHE A 434 -25.18 -45.83 15.81
C PHE A 434 -25.49 -46.84 16.92
N TYR A 435 -24.68 -46.89 17.97
CA TYR A 435 -24.87 -47.85 19.06
C TYR A 435 -25.93 -47.34 20.06
N GLN A 436 -25.77 -46.13 20.60
CA GLN A 436 -26.75 -45.53 21.51
C GLN A 436 -28.00 -44.99 20.79
N LYS A 437 -27.97 -44.88 19.45
CA LYS A 437 -29.06 -44.32 18.63
C LYS A 437 -29.52 -42.93 19.11
N GLN A 438 -28.59 -42.15 19.67
CA GLN A 438 -28.89 -40.86 20.29
C GLN A 438 -29.26 -39.82 19.22
N SER A 439 -30.31 -39.04 19.48
CA SER A 439 -30.59 -37.82 18.72
C SER A 439 -29.65 -36.71 19.19
N ILE A 440 -28.94 -36.09 18.25
CA ILE A 440 -27.96 -35.05 18.55
C ILE A 440 -28.65 -33.69 18.47
N ALA A 441 -28.52 -32.90 19.52
CA ALA A 441 -28.89 -31.48 19.50
C ALA A 441 -27.68 -30.62 19.10
N TYR A 442 -27.93 -29.44 18.52
CA TYR A 442 -26.87 -28.52 18.08
C TYR A 442 -25.89 -28.17 19.21
N ASP A 443 -26.41 -27.89 20.41
CA ASP A 443 -25.61 -27.51 21.58
C ASP A 443 -24.68 -28.64 22.07
N GLN A 444 -25.03 -29.90 21.79
CA GLN A 444 -24.22 -31.05 22.18
C GLN A 444 -22.95 -31.20 21.33
N ILE A 445 -22.83 -30.48 20.21
CA ILE A 445 -21.64 -30.51 19.33
C ILE A 445 -20.46 -29.75 19.96
N ILE A 446 -20.74 -28.81 20.87
CA ILE A 446 -19.73 -27.94 21.50
C ILE A 446 -18.77 -28.73 22.38
N VAL A 447 -19.30 -29.67 23.17
CA VAL A 447 -18.49 -30.45 24.12
C VAL A 447 -17.42 -31.29 23.40
N PRO A 448 -17.73 -32.10 22.37
CA PRO A 448 -16.71 -32.81 21.58
C PRO A 448 -15.65 -31.89 20.97
N MET A 449 -16.00 -30.68 20.56
CA MET A 449 -15.03 -29.73 20.01
C MET A 449 -14.02 -29.28 21.08
N ILE A 450 -14.50 -28.95 22.29
CA ILE A 450 -13.65 -28.57 23.42
C ILE A 450 -12.77 -29.76 23.85
N VAL A 451 -13.37 -30.95 23.95
CA VAL A 451 -12.66 -32.18 24.27
C VAL A 451 -11.57 -32.46 23.24
N SER A 452 -11.86 -32.35 21.93
CA SER A 452 -10.87 -32.55 20.86
C SER A 452 -9.70 -31.58 21.00
N ALA A 453 -9.96 -30.28 21.22
CA ALA A 453 -8.91 -29.29 21.42
C ALA A 453 -8.07 -29.60 22.66
N GLY A 454 -8.71 -29.90 23.79
CA GLY A 454 -8.06 -30.26 25.05
C GLY A 454 -7.22 -31.54 24.92
N SER A 455 -7.74 -32.58 24.28
CA SER A 455 -7.05 -33.84 24.01
C SER A 455 -5.84 -33.64 23.11
N LEU A 456 -5.91 -32.77 22.09
CA LEU A 456 -4.74 -32.44 21.27
C LEU A 456 -3.62 -31.79 22.09
N PHE A 457 -3.96 -30.84 22.97
CA PHE A 457 -2.97 -30.22 23.86
C PHE A 457 -2.38 -31.25 24.83
N ALA A 458 -3.23 -32.00 25.54
CA ALA A 458 -2.79 -33.00 26.50
C ALA A 458 -1.88 -34.04 25.84
N LEU A 459 -2.31 -34.65 24.74
CA LEU A 459 -1.59 -35.72 24.08
C LEU A 459 -0.28 -35.23 23.43
N HIS A 460 -0.25 -33.98 22.94
CA HIS A 460 0.98 -33.39 22.43
C HIS A 460 2.05 -33.23 23.53
N TYR A 461 1.67 -32.76 24.72
CA TYR A 461 2.61 -32.54 25.82
C TYR A 461 2.94 -33.81 26.61
N LEU A 462 2.10 -34.84 26.56
CA LEU A 462 2.36 -36.16 27.15
C LEU A 462 3.31 -37.02 26.29
N LEU A 463 3.31 -36.82 24.96
CA LEU A 463 4.22 -37.54 24.06
C LEU A 463 5.64 -36.92 24.09
N PRO A 464 6.69 -37.72 23.83
CA PRO A 464 8.06 -37.21 23.78
C PRO A 464 8.22 -36.06 22.79
N LYS A 465 8.91 -34.99 23.22
CA LYS A 465 9.15 -33.79 22.40
C LYS A 465 9.90 -34.15 21.12
N ARG A 466 9.39 -33.66 19.97
CA ARG A 466 10.07 -33.72 18.67
C ARG A 466 10.38 -32.31 18.16
N PRO A 467 11.51 -32.11 17.45
CA PRO A 467 11.80 -30.83 16.83
C PRO A 467 10.68 -30.44 15.85
N HIS A 468 10.37 -29.14 15.77
CA HIS A 468 9.31 -28.58 14.92
C HIS A 468 7.89 -29.09 15.22
N THR A 469 7.59 -29.39 16.49
CA THR A 469 6.22 -29.69 16.96
C THR A 469 5.82 -28.77 18.11
N GLY A 470 4.51 -28.52 18.27
CA GLY A 470 3.95 -27.59 19.26
C GLY A 470 3.71 -26.20 18.71
N TRP A 471 3.98 -25.15 19.49
CA TRP A 471 3.86 -23.76 19.04
C TRP A 471 5.08 -23.35 18.19
N VAL A 472 5.11 -23.83 16.96
CA VAL A 472 6.19 -23.57 15.99
C VAL A 472 5.99 -22.22 15.29
N GLY A 473 4.78 -21.67 15.34
CA GLY A 473 4.40 -20.49 14.55
C GLY A 473 4.10 -20.85 13.10
N ILE A 474 3.99 -19.83 12.25
CA ILE A 474 3.69 -20.00 10.82
C ILE A 474 5.01 -19.95 10.06
N PRO A 475 5.28 -20.87 9.11
CA PRO A 475 6.54 -20.90 8.38
C PRO A 475 6.86 -19.59 7.63
N ASP A 476 5.83 -18.91 7.13
CA ASP A 476 5.95 -17.61 6.47
C ASP A 476 4.91 -16.62 7.03
N SER A 477 5.38 -15.70 7.87
CA SER A 477 4.55 -14.65 8.50
C SER A 477 4.27 -13.46 7.60
N SER A 478 4.84 -13.38 6.39
CA SER A 478 4.79 -12.17 5.55
C SER A 478 3.38 -11.65 5.27
N ALA A 479 2.43 -12.54 4.98
CA ALA A 479 1.03 -12.16 4.74
C ALA A 479 0.36 -11.64 6.02
N TRP A 480 0.68 -12.22 7.17
CA TRP A 480 0.20 -11.76 8.47
C TRP A 480 0.82 -10.41 8.88
N ASP A 481 2.13 -10.25 8.68
CA ASP A 481 2.87 -9.01 8.96
C ASP A 481 2.37 -7.88 8.06
N LEU A 482 2.17 -8.15 6.78
CA LEU A 482 1.56 -7.21 5.82
C LEU A 482 0.17 -6.79 6.29
N GLN A 483 -0.70 -7.74 6.64
CA GLN A 483 -2.05 -7.43 7.12
C GLN A 483 -2.03 -6.59 8.41
N ASN A 484 -1.11 -6.87 9.34
CA ASN A 484 -0.93 -6.09 10.56
C ASN A 484 -0.42 -4.67 10.27
N GLN A 485 0.54 -4.52 9.36
CA GLN A 485 1.05 -3.22 8.93
C GLN A 485 -0.05 -2.40 8.25
N ILE A 486 -0.81 -2.99 7.33
CA ILE A 486 -1.98 -2.35 6.69
C ILE A 486 -2.97 -1.89 7.76
N THR A 487 -3.28 -2.75 8.73
CA THR A 487 -4.26 -2.40 9.77
C THR A 487 -3.74 -1.30 10.70
N LYS A 488 -2.47 -1.37 11.11
CA LYS A 488 -1.82 -0.34 11.92
C LYS A 488 -1.84 1.00 11.19
N ARG A 489 -1.45 1.02 9.92
CA ARG A 489 -1.50 2.22 9.06
C ARG A 489 -2.93 2.75 8.96
N TRP A 490 -3.91 1.90 8.67
CA TRP A 490 -5.33 2.27 8.59
C TRP A 490 -5.84 2.92 9.87
N TRP A 491 -5.53 2.33 11.03
CA TRP A 491 -5.90 2.87 12.35
C TRP A 491 -5.21 4.20 12.63
N LEU A 492 -3.91 4.32 12.34
CA LEU A 492 -3.16 5.56 12.53
C LEU A 492 -3.72 6.68 11.64
N THR A 493 -4.00 6.41 10.37
CA THR A 493 -4.59 7.39 9.45
C THR A 493 -5.98 7.82 9.92
N ARG A 494 -6.84 6.88 10.36
CA ARG A 494 -8.17 7.21 10.89
C ARG A 494 -8.08 7.99 12.20
N MET A 495 -7.17 7.62 13.09
CA MET A 495 -6.92 8.36 14.33
C MET A 495 -6.38 9.78 14.06
N GLN A 496 -5.53 9.94 13.03
CA GLN A 496 -5.07 11.25 12.57
C GLN A 496 -6.21 12.08 11.98
N ARG A 497 -7.08 11.49 11.15
CA ARG A 497 -8.29 12.17 10.63
C ARG A 497 -9.25 12.57 11.75
N PHE A 498 -9.44 11.70 12.73
CA PHE A 498 -10.22 12.00 13.92
C PHE A 498 -9.61 13.16 14.71
N LYS A 499 -8.28 13.19 14.91
CA LYS A 499 -7.59 14.33 15.53
C LYS A 499 -7.71 15.61 14.70
N MET A 500 -7.69 15.51 13.37
CA MET A 500 -7.83 16.66 12.47
C MET A 500 -9.19 17.36 12.64
N PHE A 501 -10.25 16.67 13.06
CA PHE A 501 -11.56 17.29 13.32
C PHE A 501 -11.49 18.53 14.22
N CYS A 502 -10.65 18.49 15.26
CA CYS A 502 -10.48 19.59 16.21
C CYS A 502 -9.45 20.63 15.77
N THR A 503 -8.78 20.44 14.62
CA THR A 503 -7.72 21.33 14.14
C THR A 503 -8.27 22.49 13.32
N ARG A 504 -7.60 23.64 13.41
CA ARG A 504 -7.91 24.83 12.59
C ARG A 504 -7.84 24.53 11.09
N SER A 505 -6.89 23.69 10.66
CA SER A 505 -6.70 23.30 9.26
C SER A 505 -7.95 22.62 8.68
N TYR A 506 -8.59 21.72 9.44
CA TYR A 506 -9.79 21.05 8.99
C TYR A 506 -10.98 22.01 8.86
N ARG A 507 -11.16 22.93 9.81
CA ARG A 507 -12.26 23.91 9.77
C ARG A 507 -12.15 24.86 8.56
N ILE A 508 -10.92 25.22 8.18
CA ILE A 508 -10.65 25.93 6.92
C ILE A 508 -11.03 25.07 5.72
N SER A 509 -10.68 23.78 5.71
CA SER A 509 -10.94 22.87 4.58
C SER A 509 -12.43 22.59 4.32
N VAL A 510 -13.26 22.65 5.36
CA VAL A 510 -14.71 22.40 5.27
C VAL A 510 -15.49 23.67 4.91
N PHE A 511 -14.87 24.85 5.04
CA PHE A 511 -15.49 26.11 4.70
C PHE A 511 -15.75 26.19 3.18
N PRO A 512 -16.96 26.58 2.72
CA PRO A 512 -17.27 26.58 1.30
C PRO A 512 -16.45 27.60 0.52
N THR A 513 -15.83 27.15 -0.58
CA THR A 513 -15.06 28.00 -1.49
C THR A 513 -15.92 28.63 -2.60
N GLN A 514 -17.09 28.04 -2.87
CA GLN A 514 -18.03 28.51 -3.88
C GLN A 514 -19.22 29.23 -3.23
N GLU A 515 -19.53 30.43 -3.73
CA GLU A 515 -20.66 31.27 -3.28
C GLU A 515 -22.01 30.54 -3.37
N ARG A 516 -22.19 29.72 -4.42
CA ARG A 516 -23.41 28.94 -4.67
C ARG A 516 -23.76 28.00 -3.51
N THR A 517 -22.77 27.51 -2.76
CA THR A 517 -23.01 26.61 -1.64
C THR A 517 -23.73 27.31 -0.49
N PHE A 518 -23.39 28.57 -0.20
CA PHE A 518 -24.07 29.36 0.83
C PHE A 518 -25.52 29.66 0.44
N VAL A 519 -25.74 30.06 -0.82
CA VAL A 519 -27.08 30.30 -1.38
C VAL A 519 -27.93 29.03 -1.32
N ALA A 520 -27.40 27.90 -1.79
CA ALA A 520 -28.14 26.64 -1.82
C ALA A 520 -28.51 26.14 -0.41
N VAL A 521 -27.59 26.20 0.55
CA VAL A 521 -27.85 25.80 1.95
C VAL A 521 -28.86 26.74 2.59
N GLY A 522 -28.75 28.05 2.38
CA GLY A 522 -29.69 29.03 2.90
C GLY A 522 -31.10 28.89 2.33
N CYS A 523 -31.24 28.75 1.01
CA CYS A 523 -32.54 28.49 0.37
C CYS A 523 -33.15 27.17 0.84
N TYR A 524 -32.33 26.12 0.95
CA TYR A 524 -32.77 24.82 1.45
C TYR A 524 -33.32 24.91 2.87
N THR A 525 -32.63 25.59 3.79
CA THR A 525 -33.08 25.69 5.19
C THR A 525 -34.36 26.51 5.33
N ILE A 526 -34.54 27.57 4.52
CA ILE A 526 -35.79 28.34 4.47
C ILE A 526 -36.95 27.46 4.00
N ILE A 527 -36.81 26.81 2.84
CA ILE A 527 -37.86 25.96 2.26
C ILE A 527 -38.19 24.81 3.22
N ASN A 528 -37.17 24.17 3.79
CA ASN A 528 -37.34 23.09 4.74
C ASN A 528 -38.11 23.53 5.99
N ALA A 529 -37.76 24.68 6.57
CA ALA A 529 -38.46 25.23 7.73
C ALA A 529 -39.92 25.60 7.41
N ILE A 530 -40.20 26.19 6.24
CA ILE A 530 -41.57 26.53 5.81
C ILE A 530 -42.42 25.26 5.68
N ILE A 531 -41.92 24.25 4.97
CA ILE A 531 -42.66 23.00 4.78
C ILE A 531 -42.86 22.30 6.13
N ALA A 532 -41.82 22.20 6.96
CA ALA A 532 -41.92 21.57 8.27
C ALA A 532 -42.91 22.28 9.20
N LEU A 533 -43.02 23.62 9.12
CA LEU A 533 -44.00 24.41 9.87
C LEU A 533 -45.44 24.05 9.52
N CYS A 534 -45.73 23.64 8.26
CA CYS A 534 -47.07 23.22 7.86
C CYS A 534 -47.53 21.92 8.54
N PHE A 535 -46.61 21.10 9.04
CA PHE A 535 -46.88 19.80 9.66
C PHE A 535 -46.76 19.81 11.19
N ILE A 536 -46.55 20.98 11.80
CA ILE A 536 -46.51 21.09 13.26
C ILE A 536 -47.90 20.84 13.86
N GLN A 537 -47.94 20.09 14.97
CA GLN A 537 -49.20 19.95 15.70
C GLN A 537 -49.59 21.26 16.39
N ARG A 538 -50.90 21.57 16.37
CA ARG A 538 -51.45 22.82 16.95
C ARG A 538 -51.02 23.05 18.40
N GLN A 539 -50.88 21.99 19.21
CA GLN A 539 -50.46 22.08 20.61
C GLN A 539 -49.03 22.60 20.81
N TYR A 540 -48.14 22.46 19.81
CA TYR A 540 -46.75 22.89 19.88
C TYR A 540 -46.48 24.15 19.06
N PHE A 541 -47.48 24.71 18.38
CA PHE A 541 -47.30 25.86 17.50
C PHE A 541 -46.75 27.08 18.24
N LEU A 542 -47.46 27.57 19.25
CA LEU A 542 -47.10 28.79 19.98
C LEU A 542 -45.72 28.74 20.67
N PRO A 543 -45.36 27.66 21.41
CA PRO A 543 -44.07 27.62 22.10
C PRO A 543 -42.85 27.42 21.18
N TYR A 544 -43.03 26.86 19.96
CA TYR A 544 -41.91 26.48 19.10
C TYR A 544 -41.86 27.19 17.74
N VAL A 545 -42.83 28.03 17.38
CA VAL A 545 -42.81 28.78 16.11
C VAL A 545 -41.55 29.65 15.96
N TYR A 546 -41.03 30.19 17.07
CA TYR A 546 -39.79 30.98 17.07
C TYR A 546 -38.57 30.18 16.59
N LEU A 547 -38.53 28.86 16.80
CA LEU A 547 -37.45 28.01 16.27
C LEU A 547 -37.48 27.97 14.73
N TYR A 548 -38.67 27.87 14.13
CA TYR A 548 -38.84 27.90 12.68
C TYR A 548 -38.49 29.27 12.11
N MET A 549 -38.90 30.36 12.78
CA MET A 549 -38.54 31.72 12.38
C MET A 549 -37.04 31.98 12.47
N ALA A 550 -36.38 31.51 13.54
CA ALA A 550 -34.92 31.60 13.68
C ALA A 550 -34.19 30.83 12.56
N MET A 551 -34.69 29.65 12.19
CA MET A 551 -34.15 28.86 11.09
C MET A 551 -34.28 29.56 9.73
N MET A 552 -35.45 30.16 9.46
CA MET A 552 -35.66 30.96 8.25
C MET A 552 -34.74 32.19 8.23
N ALA A 553 -34.64 32.92 9.34
CA ALA A 553 -33.76 34.08 9.44
C ALA A 553 -32.29 33.71 9.20
N LEU A 554 -31.82 32.61 9.81
CA LEU A 554 -30.46 32.12 9.64
C LEU A 554 -30.20 31.63 8.19
N GLY A 555 -31.19 31.00 7.57
CA GLY A 555 -31.16 30.63 6.15
C GLY A 555 -31.09 31.85 5.23
N THR A 556 -31.82 32.92 5.53
CA THR A 556 -31.76 34.18 4.77
C THR A 556 -30.41 34.86 4.91
N ILE A 557 -29.84 34.90 6.13
CA ILE A 557 -28.49 35.42 6.37
C ILE A 557 -27.46 34.65 5.53
N LEU A 558 -27.56 33.33 5.50
CA LEU A 558 -26.68 32.48 4.69
C LEU A 558 -26.84 32.71 3.19
N ALA A 559 -28.08 32.83 2.71
CA ALA A 559 -28.34 33.03 1.29
C ALA A 559 -27.83 34.39 0.80
N LEU A 560 -27.90 35.42 1.65
CA LEU A 560 -27.42 36.76 1.37
C LEU A 560 -25.93 36.95 1.66
N TYR A 561 -25.28 36.05 2.40
CA TYR A 561 -23.88 36.18 2.79
C TYR A 561 -22.92 36.48 1.63
N PRO A 562 -23.02 35.81 0.45
CA PRO A 562 -22.16 36.13 -0.69
C PRO A 562 -22.32 37.55 -1.25
N THR A 563 -23.48 38.19 -1.01
CA THR A 563 -23.77 39.55 -1.49
C THR A 563 -23.33 40.64 -0.51
N LEU A 564 -22.94 40.26 0.71
CA LEU A 564 -22.47 41.22 1.71
C LEU A 564 -21.04 41.67 1.38
N HIS A 565 -20.76 42.95 1.60
CA HIS A 565 -19.43 43.55 1.40
C HIS A 565 -18.32 42.87 2.24
N ALA A 566 -18.70 42.13 3.29
CA ALA A 566 -17.82 41.36 4.17
C ALA A 566 -17.50 39.94 3.63
N TYR A 567 -18.00 39.54 2.46
CA TYR A 567 -17.69 38.25 1.86
C TYR A 567 -16.21 38.18 1.43
N GLN A 568 -15.49 37.17 1.94
CA GLN A 568 -14.12 36.88 1.52
C GLN A 568 -14.05 35.43 1.05
N LYS A 569 -13.44 35.20 -0.12
CA LYS A 569 -13.36 33.90 -0.82
C LYS A 569 -12.57 32.80 -0.06
N GLY A 570 -12.11 33.09 1.15
CA GLY A 570 -11.47 32.16 2.07
C GLY A 570 -11.99 32.21 3.51
N GLY A 571 -12.96 33.06 3.85
CA GLY A 571 -13.52 33.23 5.20
C GLY A 571 -12.54 33.83 6.22
N THR A 572 -13.08 34.37 7.32
CA THR A 572 -12.27 34.79 8.48
C THR A 572 -12.16 33.63 9.49
N PRO A 573 -11.15 33.65 10.40
CA PRO A 573 -11.00 32.60 11.41
C PRO A 573 -12.29 32.35 12.23
N LEU A 574 -13.03 33.42 12.54
CA LEU A 574 -14.31 33.33 13.24
C LEU A 574 -15.37 32.58 12.41
N LEU A 575 -15.44 32.81 11.10
CA LEU A 575 -16.37 32.07 10.22
C LEU A 575 -15.99 30.60 10.04
N HIS A 576 -14.69 30.28 10.04
CA HIS A 576 -14.23 28.89 10.00
C HIS A 576 -14.69 28.11 11.23
N ASP A 577 -14.71 28.74 12.40
CA ASP A 577 -15.19 28.13 13.64
C ASP A 577 -16.73 28.06 13.70
N LEU A 578 -17.42 29.08 13.17
CA LEU A 578 -18.87 29.16 13.20
C LEU A 578 -19.55 28.20 12.22
N TRP A 579 -18.95 27.96 11.05
CA TRP A 579 -19.58 27.18 9.97
C TRP A 579 -19.97 25.74 10.37
N PRO A 580 -19.11 24.92 11.00
CA PRO A 580 -19.51 23.59 11.48
C PRO A 580 -20.61 23.63 12.55
N MET A 581 -20.59 24.63 13.43
CA MET A 581 -21.62 24.80 14.46
C MET A 581 -22.97 25.16 13.84
N LEU A 582 -22.94 25.99 12.80
CA LEU A 582 -24.10 26.37 12.00
C LEU A 582 -24.70 25.15 11.30
N LEU A 583 -23.87 24.32 10.66
CA LEU A 583 -24.33 23.09 10.01
C LEU A 583 -24.87 22.06 11.01
N LEU A 584 -24.24 21.92 12.19
CA LEU A 584 -24.76 21.09 13.28
C LEU A 584 -26.18 21.52 13.67
N PHE A 585 -26.40 22.82 13.85
CA PHE A 585 -27.71 23.34 14.19
C PHE A 585 -28.73 23.16 13.04
N LEU A 586 -28.38 23.59 11.83
CA LEU A 586 -29.29 23.65 10.68
C LEU A 586 -29.65 22.28 10.11
N LEU A 587 -28.70 21.35 10.04
CA LEU A 587 -28.85 20.09 9.31
C LEU A 587 -29.02 18.86 10.20
N PHE A 588 -28.70 18.97 11.50
CA PHE A 588 -28.83 17.86 12.45
C PHE A 588 -29.81 18.19 13.58
N ILE A 589 -29.55 19.23 14.39
CA ILE A 589 -30.38 19.52 15.57
C ILE A 589 -31.81 19.93 15.18
N ALA A 590 -31.95 20.98 14.35
CA ALA A 590 -33.27 21.50 14.01
C ALA A 590 -34.17 20.49 13.26
N PRO A 591 -33.68 19.74 12.24
CA PRO A 591 -34.52 18.75 11.56
C PRO A 591 -34.98 17.61 12.46
N ILE A 592 -34.15 17.15 13.42
CA ILE A 592 -34.55 16.15 14.41
C ILE A 592 -35.64 16.74 15.33
N GLN A 593 -35.54 18.01 15.73
CA GLN A 593 -36.60 18.67 16.51
C GLN A 593 -37.88 18.88 15.71
N PHE A 594 -37.79 19.23 14.43
CA PHE A 594 -38.96 19.35 13.56
C PHE A 594 -39.69 18.03 13.41
N ALA A 595 -38.96 16.92 13.20
CA ALA A 595 -39.55 15.58 13.16
C ALA A 595 -40.36 15.29 14.42
N LYS A 596 -39.86 15.66 15.58
CA LYS A 596 -40.54 15.49 16.86
C LYS A 596 -41.78 16.40 17.03
N LEU A 597 -41.68 17.68 16.68
CA LEU A 597 -42.79 18.64 16.75
C LEU A 597 -43.92 18.31 15.75
N GLY A 598 -43.57 17.68 14.62
CA GLY A 598 -44.49 17.15 13.63
C GLY A 598 -44.92 15.70 13.87
N HIS A 599 -44.66 15.14 15.07
CA HIS A 599 -45.00 13.75 15.45
C HIS A 599 -44.59 12.70 14.41
N TYR A 600 -43.43 12.91 13.81
CA TYR A 600 -42.83 12.01 12.83
C TYR A 600 -43.70 11.74 11.60
N SER A 601 -44.45 12.75 11.14
CA SER A 601 -45.12 12.66 9.84
C SER A 601 -44.12 12.36 8.71
N PRO A 602 -44.50 11.57 7.70
CA PRO A 602 -43.56 11.04 6.70
C PRO A 602 -42.88 12.17 5.93
N MET A 603 -43.57 13.28 5.69
CA MET A 603 -43.00 14.46 5.02
C MET A 603 -41.88 15.11 5.85
N VAL A 604 -42.10 15.35 7.14
CA VAL A 604 -41.08 15.97 8.01
C VAL A 604 -39.92 15.01 8.24
N CYS A 605 -40.18 13.71 8.33
CA CYS A 605 -39.10 12.73 8.38
C CYS A 605 -38.29 12.71 7.07
N ALA A 606 -38.93 12.74 5.89
CA ALA A 606 -38.24 12.81 4.60
C ALA A 606 -37.36 14.08 4.48
N LEU A 607 -37.86 15.21 4.98
CA LEU A 607 -37.07 16.44 5.11
C LEU A 607 -35.88 16.29 6.06
N GLY A 608 -36.07 15.59 7.18
CA GLY A 608 -35.00 15.19 8.09
C GLY A 608 -33.93 14.32 7.41
N VAL A 609 -34.34 13.35 6.58
CA VAL A 609 -33.43 12.53 5.75
C VAL A 609 -32.62 13.42 4.82
N SER A 610 -33.31 14.29 4.10
CA SER A 610 -32.69 15.21 3.16
C SER A 610 -31.65 16.09 3.86
N SER A 611 -31.94 16.55 5.08
CA SER A 611 -31.04 17.41 5.87
C SER A 611 -29.81 16.65 6.34
N LEU A 612 -29.99 15.45 6.89
CA LEU A 612 -28.89 14.57 7.30
C LEU A 612 -28.02 14.17 6.10
N GLY A 613 -28.67 13.88 4.97
CA GLY A 613 -28.02 13.59 3.70
C GLY A 613 -27.16 14.74 3.20
N LEU A 614 -27.71 15.96 3.20
CA LEU A 614 -26.99 17.18 2.85
C LEU A 614 -25.82 17.42 3.81
N GLY A 615 -26.00 17.16 5.11
CA GLY A 615 -24.94 17.22 6.12
C GLY A 615 -23.78 16.28 5.82
N ILE A 616 -24.07 15.03 5.42
CA ILE A 616 -23.04 14.06 5.00
C ILE A 616 -22.37 14.46 3.67
N VAL A 617 -23.08 15.10 2.75
CA VAL A 617 -22.50 15.59 1.49
C VAL A 617 -21.51 16.73 1.74
N LEU A 618 -21.87 17.67 2.61
CA LEU A 618 -21.07 18.86 2.96
C LEU A 618 -19.92 18.57 3.93
N LEU A 619 -20.10 17.64 4.87
CA LEU A 619 -19.13 17.31 5.92
C LEU A 619 -18.51 15.93 5.68
N SER A 620 -17.30 15.64 6.18
CA SER A 620 -16.76 14.28 6.04
C SER A 620 -17.67 13.27 6.78
N LEU A 621 -17.74 12.02 6.30
CA LEU A 621 -18.62 10.99 6.90
C LEU A 621 -18.37 10.80 8.40
N GLU A 622 -17.11 10.88 8.82
CA GLU A 622 -16.69 10.82 10.22
C GLU A 622 -17.30 11.96 11.04
N THR A 623 -17.18 13.18 10.53
CA THR A 623 -17.67 14.38 11.20
C THR A 623 -19.19 14.47 11.21
N GLY A 624 -19.85 14.14 10.10
CA GLY A 624 -21.31 14.04 10.07
C GLY A 624 -21.83 13.00 11.07
N SER A 625 -21.12 11.88 11.25
CA SER A 625 -21.49 10.85 12.23
C SER A 625 -21.32 11.35 13.68
N ILE A 626 -20.24 12.06 13.99
CA ILE A 626 -20.01 12.66 15.32
C ILE A 626 -21.05 13.73 15.61
N LEU A 627 -21.31 14.64 14.66
CA LEU A 627 -22.33 15.68 14.82
C LEU A 627 -23.72 15.09 14.96
N LEU A 628 -24.03 14.00 14.25
CA LEU A 628 -25.28 13.26 14.44
C LEU A 628 -25.37 12.66 15.85
N ALA A 629 -24.29 12.04 16.35
CA ALA A 629 -24.27 11.50 17.71
C ALA A 629 -24.43 12.60 18.78
N VAL A 630 -23.77 13.74 18.60
CA VAL A 630 -23.91 14.92 19.46
C VAL A 630 -25.34 15.47 19.39
N ALA A 631 -25.92 15.60 18.19
CA ALA A 631 -27.29 16.06 18.01
C ALA A 631 -28.30 15.10 18.65
N LEU A 632 -28.11 13.79 18.54
CA LEU A 632 -28.93 12.77 19.22
C LEU A 632 -28.80 12.83 20.74
N GLY A 633 -27.61 13.16 21.26
CA GLY A 633 -27.39 13.39 22.70
C GLY A 633 -28.10 14.66 23.20
N ILE A 634 -27.91 15.79 22.51
CA ILE A 634 -28.57 17.07 22.81
C ILE A 634 -30.09 16.94 22.70
N HIS A 635 -30.56 16.16 21.73
CA HIS A 635 -31.98 15.98 21.46
C HIS A 635 -32.77 15.48 22.68
N GLN A 636 -32.16 14.67 23.56
CA GLN A 636 -32.82 14.18 24.78
C GLN A 636 -33.12 15.29 25.78
N ALA A 637 -32.38 16.41 25.73
CA ALA A 637 -32.52 17.52 26.66
C ALA A 637 -33.48 18.64 26.19
N ILE A 638 -33.95 18.61 24.94
CA ILE A 638 -34.81 19.66 24.38
C ILE A 638 -36.29 19.23 24.43
N PRO A 639 -37.19 20.00 25.09
CA PRO A 639 -38.60 19.68 25.17
C PRO A 639 -39.30 19.80 23.80
N PRO A 640 -40.41 19.08 23.54
CA PRO A 640 -41.17 18.25 24.49
C PRO A 640 -40.37 17.02 24.94
N TYR A 641 -40.42 16.58 26.21
CA TYR A 641 -39.57 15.45 26.66
C TYR A 641 -40.12 14.08 26.19
N THR A 642 -40.33 13.92 24.89
CA THR A 642 -40.56 12.61 24.27
C THR A 642 -39.21 11.95 24.08
N THR A 643 -38.98 10.85 24.79
CA THR A 643 -37.76 10.06 24.73
C THR A 643 -37.57 9.48 23.32
N CYS A 644 -36.58 9.99 22.57
CA CYS A 644 -36.16 9.49 21.26
C CYS A 644 -35.81 7.99 21.22
N LEU A 645 -35.50 7.42 22.39
CA LEU A 645 -34.98 6.07 22.54
C LEU A 645 -35.82 5.16 23.45
N ALA A 646 -36.99 5.59 23.92
CA ALA A 646 -37.92 4.66 24.54
C ALA A 646 -38.85 4.13 23.45
N LEU A 647 -38.46 3.03 22.80
CA LEU A 647 -39.27 2.28 21.84
C LEU A 647 -40.66 1.84 22.36
N ALA A 648 -40.99 2.11 23.63
CA ALA A 648 -42.22 1.68 24.29
C ALA A 648 -43.33 2.74 24.38
N SER A 649 -43.05 4.05 24.26
CA SER A 649 -44.10 5.09 24.36
C SER A 649 -44.59 5.61 23.00
N TRP A 650 -44.04 5.07 21.92
CA TRP A 650 -44.31 5.50 20.57
C TRP A 650 -45.38 4.57 20.01
N GLY A 651 -46.60 5.07 19.86
CA GLY A 651 -47.50 4.54 18.84
C GLY A 651 -46.86 4.82 17.48
N LEU A 652 -45.87 4.01 17.10
CA LEU A 652 -45.13 4.15 15.85
C LEU A 652 -46.13 3.98 14.70
N SER A 653 -46.46 5.07 14.02
CA SER A 653 -47.10 5.01 12.71
C SER A 653 -46.12 4.35 11.73
N ILE A 654 -46.65 3.57 10.80
CA ILE A 654 -45.87 2.90 9.76
C ILE A 654 -45.03 3.87 8.92
N GLU A 655 -45.50 5.10 8.83
CA GLU A 655 -44.82 6.22 8.22
C GLU A 655 -43.46 6.50 8.87
N LEU A 656 -43.33 6.35 10.20
CA LEU A 656 -42.07 6.55 10.90
C LEU A 656 -41.10 5.37 10.72
N VAL A 657 -41.61 4.15 10.56
CA VAL A 657 -40.78 2.97 10.27
C VAL A 657 -40.26 3.03 8.85
N LEU A 658 -41.14 3.28 7.88
CA LEU A 658 -40.78 3.53 6.48
C LEU A 658 -39.85 4.72 6.37
N ALA A 659 -40.12 5.81 7.11
CA ALA A 659 -39.21 6.92 7.19
C ALA A 659 -37.85 6.47 7.74
N SER A 660 -37.77 5.79 8.89
CA SER A 660 -36.50 5.32 9.47
C SER A 660 -35.69 4.43 8.52
N MET A 661 -36.36 3.56 7.76
CA MET A 661 -35.76 2.73 6.71
C MET A 661 -35.30 3.56 5.52
N LEU A 662 -36.08 4.54 5.08
CA LEU A 662 -35.69 5.49 4.03
C LEU A 662 -34.54 6.41 4.50
N ILE A 663 -34.52 6.82 5.78
CA ILE A 663 -33.46 7.62 6.40
C ILE A 663 -32.16 6.83 6.35
N THR A 664 -32.18 5.60 6.84
CA THR A 664 -31.00 4.74 6.87
C THR A 664 -30.54 4.36 5.47
N ALA A 665 -31.46 4.02 4.55
CA ALA A 665 -31.14 3.72 3.16
C ALA A 665 -30.57 4.94 2.42
N ALA A 666 -31.12 6.13 2.61
CA ALA A 666 -30.63 7.36 2.00
C ALA A 666 -29.29 7.80 2.59
N ILE A 667 -29.08 7.68 3.90
CA ILE A 667 -27.79 7.93 4.56
C ILE A 667 -26.73 6.98 4.01
N ILE A 668 -27.03 5.69 3.89
CA ILE A 668 -26.13 4.69 3.31
C ILE A 668 -25.85 5.03 1.84
N SER A 669 -26.89 5.32 1.05
CA SER A 669 -26.77 5.62 -0.38
C SER A 669 -25.98 6.90 -0.64
N LEU A 670 -26.18 7.95 0.17
CA LEU A 670 -25.45 9.21 0.09
C LEU A 670 -24.02 9.07 0.62
N GLY A 671 -23.80 8.25 1.65
CA GLY A 671 -22.47 7.87 2.12
C GLY A 671 -21.68 7.11 1.06
N ILE A 672 -22.33 6.17 0.36
CA ILE A 672 -21.76 5.45 -0.79
C ILE A 672 -21.52 6.40 -1.95
N TYR A 673 -22.49 7.25 -2.32
CA TYR A 673 -22.33 8.25 -3.38
C TYR A 673 -21.16 9.19 -3.09
N LYS A 674 -21.05 9.70 -1.85
CA LYS A 674 -19.94 10.54 -1.43
C LYS A 674 -18.62 9.77 -1.48
N TYR A 675 -18.57 8.55 -0.97
CA TYR A 675 -17.37 7.72 -1.07
C TYR A 675 -16.95 7.50 -2.52
N LEU A 676 -17.90 7.19 -3.41
CA LEU A 676 -17.65 7.00 -4.84
C LEU A 676 -17.23 8.29 -5.52
N ARG A 677 -17.86 9.42 -5.19
CA ARG A 677 -17.52 10.75 -5.69
C ARG A 677 -16.13 11.16 -5.22
N ASP A 678 -15.84 11.06 -3.92
CA ASP A 678 -14.54 11.41 -3.34
C ASP A 678 -13.45 10.47 -3.87
N LYS A 679 -13.77 9.19 -4.13
CA LYS A 679 -12.88 8.26 -4.83
C LYS A 679 -12.70 8.64 -6.30
N ALA A 680 -13.75 9.11 -6.98
CA ALA A 680 -13.68 9.53 -8.38
C ALA A 680 -12.95 10.87 -8.53
N THR A 681 -13.11 11.81 -7.61
CA THR A 681 -12.34 13.07 -7.58
C THR A 681 -10.91 12.82 -7.14
N ALA A 682 -10.66 11.92 -6.18
CA ALA A 682 -9.31 11.42 -5.95
C ALA A 682 -8.77 10.84 -7.25
N LYS A 683 -9.47 9.89 -7.89
CA LYS A 683 -9.05 9.31 -9.17
C LYS A 683 -8.84 10.36 -10.26
N LEU A 684 -9.61 11.44 -10.29
CA LEU A 684 -9.41 12.54 -11.23
C LEU A 684 -8.17 13.35 -10.89
N ASN A 685 -7.97 13.74 -9.63
CA ASN A 685 -6.77 14.43 -9.14
C ASN A 685 -5.52 13.58 -9.34
N ILE A 686 -5.66 12.25 -9.24
CA ILE A 686 -4.64 11.27 -9.56
C ILE A 686 -4.40 11.24 -11.05
N ILE A 687 -5.43 11.09 -11.88
CA ILE A 687 -5.27 11.10 -13.33
C ILE A 687 -4.63 12.42 -13.72
N GLU A 688 -4.93 13.52 -13.06
CA GLU A 688 -4.31 14.82 -13.25
C GLU A 688 -2.88 14.85 -12.73
N LEU A 689 -2.56 14.27 -11.56
CA LEU A 689 -1.20 14.19 -11.01
C LEU A 689 -0.32 13.22 -11.79
N THR A 690 -0.80 12.03 -12.10
CA THR A 690 -0.22 11.04 -13.02
C THR A 690 -0.12 11.63 -14.40
N ARG A 691 -1.11 12.38 -14.92
CA ARG A 691 -0.96 13.10 -16.18
C ARG A 691 0.00 14.26 -16.05
N THR A 692 0.15 14.92 -14.91
CA THR A 692 1.15 15.98 -14.67
C THR A 692 2.53 15.38 -14.50
N TYR A 693 2.63 14.16 -13.97
CA TYR A 693 3.85 13.40 -13.76
C TYR A 693 4.27 12.70 -15.05
N GLU A 694 3.35 12.08 -15.79
CA GLU A 694 3.51 11.62 -17.16
C GLU A 694 3.68 12.81 -18.09
N GLN A 695 3.08 13.98 -17.86
CA GLN A 695 3.38 15.22 -18.55
C GLN A 695 4.69 15.81 -18.08
N ARG A 696 5.21 15.52 -16.89
CA ARG A 696 6.56 15.95 -16.47
C ARG A 696 7.61 14.99 -16.98
N ILE A 697 7.34 13.69 -17.01
CA ILE A 697 8.15 12.63 -17.61
C ILE A 697 8.11 12.80 -19.12
N SER A 698 6.92 13.08 -19.69
CA SER A 698 6.77 13.37 -21.12
C SER A 698 7.13 14.80 -21.46
N LEU A 699 7.04 15.80 -20.58
CA LEU A 699 7.71 17.11 -20.72
C LEU A 699 9.18 17.00 -20.39
N GLU A 700 9.70 15.99 -19.72
CA GLU A 700 11.14 15.70 -19.65
C GLU A 700 11.53 14.91 -20.90
N ALA A 701 10.60 14.15 -21.49
CA ALA A 701 10.73 13.52 -22.80
C ALA A 701 10.45 14.49 -23.97
N ILE A 702 9.77 15.62 -23.75
CA ILE A 702 9.38 16.68 -24.72
C ILE A 702 10.20 17.95 -24.47
N TYR A 703 10.73 18.19 -23.27
CA TYR A 703 11.98 18.93 -23.08
C TYR A 703 13.18 18.08 -23.52
N SER A 704 12.98 16.77 -23.75
CA SER A 704 13.81 16.00 -24.69
C SER A 704 13.34 16.04 -26.15
N GLN A 705 12.29 16.81 -26.48
CA GLN A 705 12.06 17.34 -27.84
C GLN A 705 12.67 18.73 -28.02
N ALA A 706 12.94 19.48 -26.95
CA ALA A 706 13.80 20.67 -27.01
C ALA A 706 15.29 20.32 -27.18
N HIS A 707 15.65 19.03 -27.04
CA HIS A 707 16.96 18.50 -27.41
C HIS A 707 16.82 17.41 -28.46
N TRP A 708 16.91 17.85 -29.71
CA TRP A 708 17.38 17.15 -30.90
C TRP A 708 18.54 16.14 -30.69
N ALA A 709 19.21 16.15 -29.52
CA ALA A 709 20.28 15.24 -29.13
C ALA A 709 19.86 13.78 -28.83
N ARG A 710 18.56 13.45 -28.92
CA ARG A 710 18.03 12.07 -28.83
C ARG A 710 17.59 11.50 -30.19
N LEU A 711 18.14 11.97 -31.31
CA LEU A 711 18.38 11.05 -32.42
C LEU A 711 19.30 9.98 -31.86
N ASP A 712 18.71 8.83 -31.58
CA ASP A 712 19.34 7.62 -31.08
C ASP A 712 20.81 7.54 -31.53
N ALA A 713 21.78 7.49 -30.61
CA ALA A 713 23.19 7.41 -31.00
C ALA A 713 23.44 6.20 -31.93
N THR A 714 22.55 5.18 -31.85
CA THR A 714 22.45 4.11 -32.84
C THR A 714 21.67 4.51 -34.10
N ALA A 715 20.42 4.97 -34.09
CA ALA A 715 19.64 5.29 -35.31
C ALA A 715 20.12 6.56 -36.04
N GLY A 716 20.49 7.63 -35.35
CA GLY A 716 21.09 8.83 -35.93
C GLY A 716 22.53 8.59 -36.40
N GLY A 717 23.32 7.81 -35.66
CA GLY A 717 24.66 7.38 -36.07
C GLY A 717 24.65 6.38 -37.22
N THR A 718 23.67 5.48 -37.27
CA THR A 718 23.44 4.56 -38.40
C THR A 718 22.85 5.29 -39.59
N LEU A 719 21.89 6.21 -39.42
CA LEU A 719 21.37 7.07 -40.49
C LEU A 719 22.48 7.97 -41.06
N LEU A 720 23.34 8.54 -40.22
CA LEU A 720 24.52 9.31 -40.66
C LEU A 720 25.53 8.42 -41.39
N ARG A 721 25.78 7.18 -40.92
CA ARG A 721 26.61 6.20 -41.63
C ARG A 721 25.97 5.73 -42.94
N GLU A 722 24.67 5.48 -42.98
CA GLU A 722 23.89 5.12 -44.18
C GLU A 722 23.89 6.26 -45.17
N MET A 723 23.66 7.50 -44.73
CA MET A 723 23.78 8.69 -45.55
C MET A 723 25.21 8.84 -46.08
N GLY A 724 26.24 8.60 -45.25
CA GLY A 724 27.64 8.57 -45.67
C GLY A 724 27.94 7.49 -46.72
N HIS A 725 27.43 6.27 -46.53
CA HIS A 725 27.56 5.15 -47.46
C HIS A 725 26.82 5.41 -48.78
N THR A 726 25.60 5.94 -48.69
CA THR A 726 24.76 6.29 -49.84
C THR A 726 25.37 7.43 -50.64
N LEU A 727 25.95 8.44 -49.98
CA LEU A 727 26.71 9.52 -50.62
C LEU A 727 27.95 8.98 -51.33
N GLN A 728 28.64 8.04 -50.69
CA GLN A 728 29.84 7.40 -51.24
C GLN A 728 29.50 6.56 -52.48
N GLU A 729 28.39 5.80 -52.46
CA GLU A 729 27.87 5.05 -53.61
C GLU A 729 27.35 5.94 -54.75
N THR A 730 26.74 7.10 -54.44
CA THR A 730 26.25 8.03 -55.46
C THR A 730 27.34 8.91 -56.09
N LEU A 731 28.43 9.20 -55.36
CA LEU A 731 29.55 10.01 -55.86
C LEU A 731 30.63 9.19 -56.57
N LEU A 732 30.77 7.88 -56.29
CA LEU A 732 31.74 6.99 -56.94
C LEU A 732 31.64 6.99 -58.49
N PRO A 733 30.44 6.96 -59.11
CA PRO A 733 30.29 7.00 -60.57
C PRO A 733 30.59 8.36 -61.20
N ILE A 734 30.46 9.45 -60.42
CA ILE A 734 30.64 10.85 -60.86
C ILE A 734 32.12 11.23 -60.88
N ALA A 735 32.97 10.50 -60.15
CA ALA A 735 34.41 10.72 -60.02
C ALA A 735 35.26 10.30 -61.24
N ARG A 736 34.72 10.30 -62.47
CA ARG A 736 35.44 9.87 -63.70
C ARG A 736 36.60 10.79 -64.12
N ASN A 737 36.67 12.02 -63.61
CA ASN A 737 37.67 13.00 -64.06
C ASN A 737 38.79 13.28 -63.04
N ASP A 738 38.65 12.92 -61.75
CA ASP A 738 39.72 13.08 -60.74
C ASP A 738 39.45 12.25 -59.44
N PRO A 739 39.73 10.93 -59.44
CA PRO A 739 39.28 10.00 -58.38
C PRO A 739 39.91 10.27 -57.01
N HIS A 740 41.16 10.74 -56.95
CA HIS A 740 41.87 10.97 -55.69
C HIS A 740 41.34 12.15 -54.86
N LYS A 741 40.68 13.12 -55.49
CA LYS A 741 40.16 14.31 -54.81
C LYS A 741 38.81 14.03 -54.12
N VAL A 742 37.98 13.22 -54.77
CA VAL A 742 36.66 12.80 -54.26
C VAL A 742 36.81 11.81 -53.11
N GLU A 743 37.72 10.84 -53.23
CA GLU A 743 38.00 9.85 -52.17
C GLU A 743 38.50 10.51 -50.87
N ASN A 744 39.40 11.49 -50.98
CA ASN A 744 39.91 12.24 -49.83
C ASN A 744 38.85 13.12 -49.15
N GLU A 745 37.93 13.72 -49.91
CA GLU A 745 36.80 14.49 -49.37
C GLU A 745 35.78 13.58 -48.65
N ILE A 746 35.51 12.39 -49.18
CA ILE A 746 34.65 11.39 -48.54
C ILE A 746 35.26 10.87 -47.23
N ILE A 747 36.56 10.55 -47.21
CA ILE A 747 37.27 10.14 -45.99
C ILE A 747 37.24 11.26 -44.95
N ARG A 748 37.44 12.51 -45.37
CA ARG A 748 37.39 13.70 -44.50
C ARG A 748 35.99 13.94 -43.96
N PHE A 749 34.95 13.74 -44.76
CA PHE A 749 33.55 13.85 -44.34
C PHE A 749 33.19 12.78 -43.30
N ASN A 750 33.50 11.50 -43.57
CA ASN A 750 33.28 10.41 -42.63
C ASN A 750 34.03 10.62 -41.30
N LYS A 751 35.27 11.12 -41.35
CA LYS A 751 36.04 11.44 -40.14
C LYS A 751 35.41 12.58 -39.32
N LYS A 752 34.83 13.60 -39.97
CA LYS A 752 34.08 14.68 -39.30
C LYS A 752 32.75 14.19 -38.73
N LEU A 753 32.05 13.32 -39.44
CA LEU A 753 30.80 12.69 -39.02
C LEU A 753 30.99 11.84 -37.76
N GLN A 754 32.06 11.04 -37.73
CA GLN A 754 32.43 10.23 -36.59
C GLN A 754 32.75 11.10 -35.37
N LYS A 755 33.56 12.16 -35.56
CA LYS A 755 33.89 13.12 -34.49
C LYS A 755 32.66 13.85 -33.95
N PHE A 756 31.66 14.13 -34.81
CA PHE A 756 30.39 14.72 -34.41
C PHE A 756 29.52 13.75 -33.61
N SER A 757 29.45 12.48 -34.03
CA SER A 757 28.80 11.39 -33.29
C SER A 757 29.42 11.21 -31.91
N ASP A 758 30.75 11.19 -31.81
CA ASP A 758 31.48 11.05 -30.55
C ASP A 758 31.21 12.26 -29.63
N CYS A 759 31.14 13.46 -30.18
CA CYS A 759 30.84 14.68 -29.43
C CYS A 759 29.39 14.74 -28.92
N LEU A 760 28.43 14.21 -29.70
CA LEU A 760 27.03 14.06 -29.29
C LEU A 760 26.89 13.01 -28.18
N ALA A 761 27.57 11.87 -28.31
CA ALA A 761 27.61 10.84 -27.27
C ALA A 761 28.20 11.37 -25.96
N TRP A 762 29.33 12.09 -26.05
CA TRP A 762 29.97 12.75 -24.92
C TRP A 762 29.05 13.79 -24.25
N ARG A 763 28.35 14.62 -25.02
CA ARG A 763 27.44 15.64 -24.48
C ARG A 763 26.18 15.05 -23.85
N ALA A 764 25.62 13.99 -24.45
CA ALA A 764 24.52 13.23 -23.88
C ALA A 764 24.92 12.51 -22.56
N GLN A 765 26.20 12.14 -22.43
CA GLN A 765 26.78 11.57 -21.22
C GLN A 765 26.99 12.64 -20.13
N GLU A 766 27.44 13.83 -20.50
CA GLU A 766 27.65 14.97 -19.60
C GLU A 766 26.31 15.49 -19.01
N GLU A 767 25.28 15.66 -19.85
CA GLU A 767 23.94 16.13 -19.46
C GLU A 767 23.15 15.11 -18.63
N ARG A 768 23.49 13.82 -18.67
CA ARG A 768 22.83 12.75 -17.88
C ARG A 768 23.49 12.47 -16.54
N SER A 769 24.66 13.04 -16.25
CA SER A 769 25.31 12.87 -14.95
C SER A 769 24.54 13.65 -13.87
N LEU A 770 23.78 12.95 -13.02
CA LEU A 770 22.99 13.59 -11.97
C LEU A 770 23.93 14.18 -10.89
N LYS A 771 24.17 15.50 -10.95
CA LYS A 771 25.01 16.23 -9.99
C LYS A 771 24.19 16.58 -8.75
N LEU A 772 24.60 16.06 -7.60
CA LEU A 772 23.97 16.33 -6.30
C LEU A 772 24.23 17.77 -5.84
N ASN A 773 23.17 18.46 -5.43
CA ASN A 773 23.30 19.77 -4.78
C ASN A 773 23.72 19.59 -3.31
N LYS A 774 24.94 20.03 -2.96
CA LYS A 774 25.48 19.95 -1.59
C LYS A 774 24.57 20.59 -0.54
N LYS A 775 23.79 21.62 -0.89
CA LYS A 775 22.86 22.32 0.01
C LYS A 775 21.55 21.56 0.27
N ALA A 776 21.23 20.55 -0.55
CA ALA A 776 19.98 19.80 -0.46
C ALA A 776 20.07 18.55 0.44
N ILE A 777 21.30 18.13 0.81
CA ILE A 777 21.53 16.94 1.65
C ILE A 777 21.21 17.26 3.12
N GLN A 778 20.22 16.58 3.69
CA GLN A 778 19.75 16.79 5.06
C GLN A 778 19.32 15.47 5.73
N PRO A 779 19.30 15.40 7.07
CA PRO A 779 18.82 14.21 7.79
C PRO A 779 17.31 14.02 7.58
N ILE A 780 16.90 12.80 7.22
CA ILE A 780 15.50 12.50 6.88
C ILE A 780 15.01 11.28 7.69
N PRO A 781 13.82 11.35 8.31
CA PRO A 781 13.19 10.22 8.96
C PRO A 781 12.76 9.16 7.93
N LEU A 782 13.38 8.00 8.01
CA LEU A 782 13.28 6.95 6.98
C LEU A 782 11.86 6.37 6.88
N GLU A 783 11.32 5.90 8.00
CA GLU A 783 10.01 5.24 8.05
C GLU A 783 8.88 6.21 7.68
N LEU A 784 8.95 7.46 8.16
CA LEU A 784 7.98 8.50 7.83
C LEU A 784 7.96 8.78 6.32
N THR A 785 9.13 8.84 5.69
CA THR A 785 9.27 9.12 4.26
C THR A 785 8.73 7.97 3.41
N ILE A 786 9.07 6.72 3.76
CA ILE A 786 8.53 5.53 3.09
C ILE A 786 7.01 5.48 3.20
N LEU A 787 6.46 5.74 4.38
CA LEU A 787 5.01 5.75 4.59
C LEU A 787 4.33 6.88 3.82
N LYS A 788 4.95 8.06 3.73
CA LYS A 788 4.46 9.19 2.93
C LYS A 788 4.40 8.83 1.44
N VAL A 789 5.46 8.25 0.89
CA VAL A 789 5.49 7.81 -0.52
C VAL A 789 4.49 6.69 -0.78
N ASN A 790 4.39 5.71 0.11
CA ASN A 790 3.38 4.65 0.02
C ASN A 790 1.96 5.24 0.04
N GLN A 791 1.69 6.23 0.89
CA GLN A 791 0.39 6.91 0.92
C GLN A 791 0.14 7.68 -0.38
N GLN A 792 1.15 8.35 -0.95
CA GLN A 792 1.02 9.01 -2.26
C GLN A 792 0.63 8.01 -3.35
N ILE A 793 1.26 6.84 -3.42
CA ILE A 793 0.92 5.79 -4.41
C ILE A 793 -0.49 5.22 -4.17
N LEU A 794 -0.88 4.99 -2.91
CA LEU A 794 -2.24 4.55 -2.59
C LEU A 794 -3.28 5.62 -2.94
N ASP A 795 -2.92 6.88 -2.71
CA ASP A 795 -3.68 8.04 -3.12
C ASP A 795 -3.72 8.19 -4.64
N LEU A 796 -2.90 7.44 -5.43
CA LEU A 796 -3.00 7.19 -6.90
C LEU A 796 -4.04 6.13 -7.28
N GLY A 797 -4.74 5.53 -6.31
CA GLY A 797 -5.79 4.56 -6.59
C GLY A 797 -5.26 3.22 -7.13
N GLU A 798 -3.94 3.10 -7.22
CA GLU A 798 -3.26 1.86 -7.56
C GLU A 798 -3.20 0.98 -6.31
N PRO A 799 -3.63 -0.30 -6.42
CA PRO A 799 -3.46 -1.23 -5.31
C PRO A 799 -1.96 -1.47 -5.10
N LEU A 800 -1.36 -0.92 -4.03
CA LEU A 800 0.00 -1.25 -3.59
C LEU A 800 -0.06 -1.88 -2.20
N ALA A 801 0.53 -3.06 -2.03
CA ALA A 801 0.63 -3.71 -0.74
C ALA A 801 2.10 -3.76 -0.26
N LEU A 802 2.53 -2.70 0.42
CA LEU A 802 3.90 -2.57 0.92
C LEU A 802 4.12 -3.35 2.23
N LEU A 803 4.95 -4.39 2.17
CA LEU A 803 5.53 -5.08 3.32
C LEU A 803 6.89 -4.45 3.67
N LEU A 804 6.95 -3.68 4.74
CA LEU A 804 8.19 -3.03 5.20
C LEU A 804 8.89 -3.91 6.24
N ARG A 805 10.13 -4.34 5.98
CA ARG A 805 10.98 -5.09 6.92
C ARG A 805 12.16 -4.22 7.35
N LYS A 806 12.14 -3.73 8.60
CA LYS A 806 13.24 -2.93 9.17
C LYS A 806 14.15 -3.84 10.01
N GLN A 807 15.35 -4.15 9.48
CA GLN A 807 16.41 -4.93 10.16
C GLN A 807 17.55 -4.03 10.65
N THR A 808 17.24 -2.78 10.99
CA THR A 808 18.21 -1.80 11.46
C THR A 808 17.59 -0.90 12.52
N PRO A 809 18.34 -0.50 13.57
CA PRO A 809 17.88 0.49 14.54
C PRO A 809 17.97 1.94 14.00
N ILE A 810 18.63 2.16 12.87
CA ILE A 810 18.88 3.50 12.31
C ILE A 810 17.53 4.22 12.05
N PRO A 811 17.31 5.42 12.63
CA PRO A 811 16.06 6.17 12.45
C PRO A 811 16.09 7.07 11.21
N GLU A 812 17.27 7.59 10.85
CA GLU A 812 17.45 8.65 9.86
C GLU A 812 18.64 8.38 8.94
N ILE A 813 18.59 8.95 7.73
CA ILE A 813 19.67 8.90 6.74
C ILE A 813 19.90 10.31 6.17
N VAL A 814 21.16 10.67 5.89
CA VAL A 814 21.54 12.00 5.40
C VAL A 814 21.75 11.95 3.88
N VAL A 815 20.71 12.30 3.13
CA VAL A 815 20.65 12.27 1.64
C VAL A 815 19.80 13.43 1.11
N ASP A 816 19.68 13.57 -0.21
CA ASP A 816 18.70 14.47 -0.81
C ASP A 816 17.27 13.88 -0.67
N PRO A 817 16.33 14.59 0.00
CA PRO A 817 14.98 14.07 0.24
C PRO A 817 14.15 13.92 -1.02
N THR A 818 14.36 14.78 -2.00
CA THR A 818 13.58 14.75 -3.24
C THR A 818 13.96 13.55 -4.08
N LEU A 819 15.27 13.28 -4.20
CA LEU A 819 15.79 12.12 -4.93
C LEU A 819 15.49 10.81 -4.21
N LEU A 820 15.59 10.76 -2.88
CA LEU A 820 15.19 9.57 -2.12
C LEU A 820 13.69 9.27 -2.30
N ALA A 821 12.83 10.28 -2.19
CA ALA A 821 11.40 10.10 -2.41
C ALA A 821 11.10 9.63 -3.86
N CYS A 822 11.82 10.18 -4.84
CA CYS A 822 11.72 9.75 -6.24
C CYS A 822 12.11 8.27 -6.40
N LEU A 823 13.25 7.86 -5.83
CA LEU A 823 13.70 6.46 -5.88
C LEU A 823 12.68 5.50 -5.24
N LEU A 824 12.14 5.85 -4.07
CA LEU A 824 11.10 5.06 -3.40
C LEU A 824 9.86 4.95 -4.29
N LEU A 825 9.42 6.07 -4.90
CA LEU A 825 8.22 6.12 -5.73
C LEU A 825 8.37 5.27 -6.98
N LEU A 826 9.46 5.46 -7.73
CA LEU A 826 9.76 4.73 -8.97
C LEU A 826 9.79 3.22 -8.72
N ASN A 827 10.52 2.76 -7.69
CA ASN A 827 10.64 1.34 -7.40
C ASN A 827 9.36 0.72 -6.87
N LEU A 828 8.69 1.36 -5.90
CA LEU A 828 7.43 0.84 -5.37
C LEU A 828 6.36 0.75 -6.46
N TRP A 829 6.25 1.78 -7.32
CA TRP A 829 5.26 1.82 -8.38
C TRP A 829 5.57 0.82 -9.50
N ALA A 830 6.77 0.85 -10.07
CA ALA A 830 7.13 -0.03 -11.19
C ALA A 830 7.11 -1.51 -10.79
N ILE A 831 7.66 -1.86 -9.62
CA ILE A 831 7.67 -3.26 -9.13
C ILE A 831 6.25 -3.73 -8.85
N SER A 832 5.37 -2.87 -8.32
CA SER A 832 3.97 -3.24 -8.08
C SER A 832 3.18 -3.55 -9.36
N LYS A 833 3.59 -2.99 -10.51
CA LYS A 833 2.98 -3.22 -11.82
C LYS A 833 3.63 -4.37 -12.61
N SER A 834 4.74 -4.91 -12.12
CA SER A 834 5.41 -6.03 -12.77
C SER A 834 4.50 -7.28 -12.82
N GLN A 835 4.63 -8.09 -13.87
CA GLN A 835 3.84 -9.33 -14.02
C GLN A 835 4.11 -10.34 -12.88
N GLN A 836 5.30 -10.24 -12.27
CA GLN A 836 5.75 -11.08 -11.17
C GLN A 836 5.15 -10.67 -9.81
N ALA A 837 4.55 -9.48 -9.69
CA ALA A 837 3.95 -9.00 -8.44
C ALA A 837 2.57 -9.61 -8.20
N THR A 838 2.49 -10.62 -7.34
CA THR A 838 1.20 -11.15 -6.88
C THR A 838 0.47 -10.12 -6.01
N ASP A 839 -0.78 -9.79 -6.35
CA ASP A 839 -1.60 -8.80 -5.63
C ASP A 839 -0.98 -7.39 -5.49
N HIS A 840 0.00 -7.07 -6.33
CA HIS A 840 0.78 -5.83 -6.23
C HIS A 840 1.51 -5.69 -4.87
N ILE A 841 1.93 -6.83 -4.29
CA ILE A 841 2.74 -6.87 -3.08
C ILE A 841 4.17 -6.50 -3.43
N VAL A 842 4.74 -5.56 -2.68
CA VAL A 842 6.15 -5.16 -2.76
C VAL A 842 6.75 -5.25 -1.37
N THR A 843 7.83 -6.01 -1.25
CA THR A 843 8.62 -6.11 -0.02
C THR A 843 9.76 -5.11 -0.07
N LEU A 844 9.83 -4.21 0.91
CA LEU A 844 10.96 -3.30 1.11
C LEU A 844 11.72 -3.72 2.37
N THR A 845 12.93 -4.22 2.22
CA THR A 845 13.81 -4.60 3.34
C THR A 845 14.90 -3.54 3.52
N LEU A 846 15.03 -3.05 4.75
CA LEU A 846 16.04 -2.10 5.19
C LEU A 846 17.04 -2.78 6.11
N ALA A 847 18.32 -2.80 5.77
CA ALA A 847 19.36 -3.39 6.61
C ALA A 847 20.63 -2.53 6.64
N ALA A 848 21.33 -2.52 7.78
CA ALA A 848 22.62 -1.85 7.90
C ALA A 848 23.72 -2.68 7.22
N THR A 849 24.58 -2.03 6.45
CA THR A 849 25.71 -2.64 5.73
C THR A 849 26.89 -1.66 5.71
N THR A 850 27.96 -1.99 5.00
CA THR A 850 29.08 -1.07 4.76
C THR A 850 29.39 -0.95 3.27
N LEU A 851 29.92 0.22 2.86
CA LEU A 851 30.46 0.46 1.52
C LEU A 851 31.97 0.63 1.61
N GLN A 852 32.70 -0.11 0.77
CA GLN A 852 34.16 -0.01 0.65
C GLN A 852 34.52 0.66 -0.68
N TYR A 853 35.36 1.69 -0.62
CA TYR A 853 35.87 2.41 -1.79
C TYR A 853 37.34 2.07 -1.95
N SER A 854 37.70 1.41 -3.05
CA SER A 854 39.11 1.15 -3.40
C SER A 854 39.68 2.34 -4.20
N LEU A 855 40.82 2.89 -3.78
CA LEU A 855 41.63 3.72 -4.67
C LEU A 855 42.26 2.79 -5.73
N ALA A 856 41.90 2.97 -6.99
CA ALA A 856 42.40 2.13 -8.06
C ALA A 856 43.80 2.61 -8.53
N THR A 857 44.83 1.83 -8.18
CA THR A 857 45.78 1.25 -9.16
C THR A 857 46.33 -0.05 -8.55
N GLU A 858 46.25 -1.16 -9.31
CA GLU A 858 46.72 -2.51 -8.93
C GLU A 858 48.23 -2.61 -8.66
N THR A 859 48.97 -1.50 -8.75
CA THR A 859 50.44 -1.47 -8.67
C THR A 859 51.02 -0.84 -7.39
N ALA A 860 50.20 -0.37 -6.46
CA ALA A 860 50.66 0.10 -5.15
C ALA A 860 49.90 -0.61 -4.03
N ALA A 861 50.45 -1.75 -3.59
CA ALA A 861 50.03 -2.36 -2.34
C ALA A 861 50.30 -1.38 -1.18
N ASP A 862 49.35 -1.28 -0.24
CA ASP A 862 49.44 -0.61 1.08
C ASP A 862 48.68 0.72 1.30
N LEU A 863 47.75 1.15 0.43
CA LEU A 863 46.80 2.22 0.80
C LEU A 863 45.48 1.67 1.43
N PRO A 864 45.06 2.17 2.62
CA PRO A 864 43.84 1.70 3.28
C PRO A 864 42.56 2.09 2.51
N SER A 865 41.69 1.12 2.24
CA SER A 865 40.38 1.35 1.62
C SER A 865 39.44 2.12 2.54
N LEU A 866 38.81 3.20 2.06
CA LEU A 866 37.82 3.93 2.83
C LEU A 866 36.58 3.05 3.02
N THR A 867 36.20 2.79 4.27
CA THR A 867 34.98 2.05 4.60
C THR A 867 33.99 2.98 5.29
N LEU A 868 32.78 3.09 4.73
CA LEU A 868 31.72 3.92 5.29
C LEU A 868 30.51 3.07 5.69
N PRO A 869 29.84 3.41 6.80
CA PRO A 869 28.59 2.76 7.17
C PRO A 869 27.50 3.12 6.15
N ALA A 870 26.64 2.17 5.85
CA ALA A 870 25.67 2.24 4.76
C ALA A 870 24.33 1.58 5.14
N LEU A 871 23.32 1.86 4.34
CA LEU A 871 21.98 1.33 4.47
C LEU A 871 21.52 0.74 3.14
N ALA A 872 21.19 -0.55 3.14
CA ALA A 872 20.65 -1.27 2.01
C ALA A 872 19.11 -1.14 1.97
N PHE A 873 18.59 -0.74 0.81
CA PHE A 873 17.19 -0.74 0.41
C PHE A 873 16.98 -1.84 -0.62
N CYS A 874 16.35 -2.93 -0.22
CA CYS A 874 16.04 -4.05 -1.11
C CYS A 874 14.54 -4.07 -1.41
N PHE A 875 14.17 -3.78 -2.65
CA PHE A 875 12.81 -3.90 -3.17
C PHE A 875 12.66 -5.23 -3.89
N SER A 876 11.61 -6.00 -3.57
CA SER A 876 11.42 -7.33 -4.12
C SER A 876 9.95 -7.69 -4.25
N THR A 877 9.57 -8.41 -5.31
CA THR A 877 8.25 -9.06 -5.42
C THR A 877 8.14 -10.30 -4.51
N ASP A 878 9.28 -10.88 -4.14
CA ASP A 878 9.37 -11.99 -3.19
C ASP A 878 9.35 -11.48 -1.74
N THR A 879 8.69 -12.24 -0.87
CA THR A 879 8.52 -11.96 0.56
C THR A 879 9.62 -12.56 1.44
N SER A 880 10.48 -13.41 0.88
CA SER A 880 11.65 -13.98 1.57
C SER A 880 12.64 -12.90 1.99
N LEU A 881 13.41 -13.17 3.05
CA LEU A 881 14.46 -12.25 3.50
C LEU A 881 15.63 -12.30 2.51
N PRO A 882 16.08 -11.14 1.97
CA PRO A 882 17.21 -11.11 1.07
C PRO A 882 18.50 -11.45 1.81
N ASN A 883 19.39 -12.22 1.17
CA ASN A 883 20.72 -12.51 1.69
C ASN A 883 21.66 -11.33 1.34
N LEU A 884 21.80 -10.38 2.26
CA LEU A 884 22.59 -9.16 2.06
C LEU A 884 24.03 -9.39 2.52
N LYS A 885 25.00 -8.92 1.72
CA LYS A 885 26.43 -8.97 2.08
C LYS A 885 26.74 -7.99 3.23
N PRO A 886 27.72 -8.31 4.10
CA PRO A 886 28.14 -7.41 5.18
C PRO A 886 28.83 -6.13 4.64
N SER A 887 29.49 -6.23 3.48
CA SER A 887 30.15 -5.12 2.81
C SER A 887 30.00 -5.23 1.29
N TYR A 888 29.90 -4.09 0.62
CA TYR A 888 29.85 -3.98 -0.85
C TYR A 888 30.99 -3.07 -1.32
N SER A 889 31.79 -3.57 -2.26
CA SER A 889 32.91 -2.83 -2.85
C SER A 889 32.45 -2.02 -4.07
N ILE A 890 32.87 -0.77 -4.14
CA ILE A 890 32.68 0.10 -5.31
C ILE A 890 33.99 0.08 -6.10
N VAL A 891 34.00 -0.66 -7.20
CA VAL A 891 35.15 -0.79 -8.10
C VAL A 891 34.97 0.16 -9.28
N GLY A 892 35.56 1.35 -9.19
CA GLY A 892 35.49 2.38 -10.24
C GLY A 892 34.07 2.90 -10.50
N MET A 893 33.85 4.22 -10.35
CA MET A 893 32.63 4.83 -10.87
C MET A 893 32.74 4.91 -12.39
N ASN A 894 32.51 3.79 -13.08
CA ASN A 894 32.48 3.76 -14.53
C ASN A 894 31.36 4.68 -15.02
N ALA A 895 31.75 5.84 -15.58
CA ALA A 895 30.86 6.80 -16.20
C ALA A 895 30.17 6.29 -17.49
N ASN A 896 30.26 4.99 -17.80
CA ASN A 896 29.60 4.39 -18.96
C ASN A 896 28.12 4.17 -18.67
N VAL A 897 27.34 5.25 -18.79
CA VAL A 897 25.87 5.21 -18.73
C VAL A 897 25.35 4.51 -19.98
N THR A 898 24.92 3.27 -19.85
CA THR A 898 24.23 2.53 -20.92
C THR A 898 22.82 3.08 -21.15
N LEU A 899 22.42 3.22 -22.41
CA LEU A 899 21.06 3.61 -22.80
C LEU A 899 20.06 2.51 -22.41
N PRO A 900 18.84 2.85 -21.93
CA PRO A 900 17.83 1.84 -21.62
C PRO A 900 17.33 1.20 -22.90
N ALA A 901 17.28 -0.13 -22.96
CA ALA A 901 16.85 -0.86 -24.15
C ALA A 901 15.31 -0.90 -24.30
N SER A 902 14.56 -0.54 -23.26
CA SER A 902 13.09 -0.50 -23.27
C SER A 902 12.53 0.46 -22.21
N GLU A 903 11.26 0.87 -22.37
CA GLU A 903 10.51 1.70 -21.41
C GLU A 903 10.46 1.08 -20.00
N ALA A 904 10.40 -0.26 -19.92
CA ALA A 904 10.41 -0.99 -18.65
C ALA A 904 11.72 -0.86 -17.86
N GLN A 905 12.85 -0.56 -18.52
CA GLN A 905 14.16 -0.40 -17.88
C GLN A 905 14.46 1.05 -17.44
N PHE A 906 13.57 2.00 -17.77
CA PHE A 906 13.80 3.41 -17.49
C PHE A 906 13.91 3.70 -15.98
N TYR A 907 12.97 3.19 -15.18
CA TYR A 907 12.95 3.43 -13.72
C TYR A 907 14.19 2.86 -13.02
N GLN A 908 14.75 1.76 -13.56
CA GLN A 908 15.96 1.11 -13.04
C GLN A 908 17.19 1.96 -13.28
N LEU A 909 17.31 2.53 -14.48
CA LEU A 909 18.42 3.41 -14.84
C LEU A 909 18.36 4.71 -14.02
N GLU A 910 17.19 5.30 -13.86
CA GLU A 910 17.00 6.51 -13.04
C GLU A 910 17.30 6.25 -11.56
N SER A 911 16.82 5.13 -11.02
CA SER A 911 17.14 4.71 -9.64
C SER A 911 18.63 4.45 -9.46
N LYS A 912 19.28 3.83 -10.46
CA LYS A 912 20.73 3.59 -10.47
C LYS A 912 21.49 4.92 -10.42
N GLN A 913 21.13 5.87 -11.26
CA GLN A 913 21.75 7.21 -11.29
C GLN A 913 21.58 7.95 -9.96
N ILE A 914 20.40 7.89 -9.33
CA ILE A 914 20.18 8.49 -8.01
C ILE A 914 21.14 7.90 -6.97
N VAL A 915 21.30 6.58 -6.93
CA VAL A 915 22.15 5.90 -5.95
C VAL A 915 23.62 6.15 -6.22
N GLU A 916 24.04 6.02 -7.47
CA GLU A 916 25.40 6.33 -7.91
C GLU A 916 25.74 7.79 -7.66
N ALA A 917 24.81 8.73 -7.86
CA ALA A 917 24.98 10.15 -7.52
C ALA A 917 25.36 10.31 -6.04
N HIS A 918 24.72 9.58 -5.13
CA HIS A 918 25.04 9.54 -3.70
C HIS A 918 26.28 8.68 -3.35
N GLY A 919 26.94 8.10 -4.35
CA GLY A 919 28.09 7.21 -4.21
C GLY A 919 27.74 5.85 -3.60
N GLY A 920 26.50 5.40 -3.80
CA GLY A 920 26.02 4.11 -3.37
C GLY A 920 26.32 2.96 -4.34
N TYR A 921 25.90 1.76 -3.97
CA TYR A 921 26.02 0.54 -4.78
C TYR A 921 24.63 0.07 -5.25
N VAL A 922 24.56 -0.49 -6.45
CA VAL A 922 23.32 -0.94 -7.08
C VAL A 922 23.47 -2.35 -7.63
N GLU A 923 22.52 -3.22 -7.33
CA GLU A 923 22.43 -4.56 -7.89
C GLU A 923 20.98 -4.86 -8.24
N ILE A 924 20.72 -5.14 -9.51
CA ILE A 924 19.37 -5.45 -10.02
C ILE A 924 19.38 -6.89 -10.49
N ILE A 925 18.52 -7.71 -9.90
CA ILE A 925 18.36 -9.12 -10.22
C ILE A 925 16.95 -9.31 -10.78
N GLU A 926 16.87 -9.52 -12.08
CA GLU A 926 15.64 -9.92 -12.77
C GLU A 926 15.68 -11.40 -13.11
N SER A 927 14.63 -12.12 -12.73
CA SER A 927 14.37 -13.48 -13.16
C SER A 927 12.95 -13.58 -13.74
N PRO A 928 12.61 -14.66 -14.47
CA PRO A 928 11.26 -14.87 -14.98
C PRO A 928 10.18 -14.84 -13.88
N THR A 929 10.57 -15.09 -12.62
CA THR A 929 9.66 -15.25 -11.48
C THR A 929 9.80 -14.16 -10.42
N LYS A 930 10.87 -13.37 -10.42
CA LYS A 930 11.18 -12.39 -9.37
C LYS A 930 11.88 -11.17 -9.96
N VAL A 931 11.49 -9.99 -9.47
CA VAL A 931 12.23 -8.74 -9.68
C VAL A 931 12.73 -8.28 -8.32
N SER A 932 14.04 -8.11 -8.18
CA SER A 932 14.69 -7.65 -6.95
C SER A 932 15.69 -6.53 -7.27
N CYS A 933 15.50 -5.36 -6.67
CA CYS A 933 16.37 -4.20 -6.83
C CYS A 933 17.00 -3.86 -5.48
N LEU A 934 18.33 -3.95 -5.39
CA LEU A 934 19.12 -3.60 -4.23
C LEU A 934 19.83 -2.27 -4.46
N TYR A 935 19.60 -1.33 -3.57
CA TYR A 935 20.23 0.00 -3.57
C TYR A 935 20.86 0.26 -2.20
N VAL A 936 22.18 0.47 -2.15
CA VAL A 936 22.92 0.68 -0.91
C VAL A 936 23.40 2.12 -0.85
N PHE A 937 22.90 2.88 0.13
CA PHE A 937 23.28 4.27 0.34
C PHE A 937 24.28 4.42 1.48
N PRO A 938 25.27 5.32 1.40
CA PRO A 938 26.04 5.72 2.58
C PRO A 938 25.12 6.38 3.63
N LEU A 939 25.41 6.18 4.91
CA LEU A 939 24.64 6.78 6.01
C LEU A 939 24.71 8.32 6.00
N ASP A 940 25.88 8.86 5.63
CA ASP A 940 26.11 10.29 5.42
C ASP A 940 26.63 10.57 4.02
N GLY A 941 25.74 10.98 3.12
CA GLY A 941 26.07 11.32 1.73
C GLY A 941 27.09 12.45 1.58
N ARG A 942 27.27 13.31 2.61
CA ARG A 942 28.26 14.40 2.58
C ARG A 942 29.70 13.88 2.58
N LYS A 943 29.94 12.71 3.20
CA LYS A 943 31.28 12.12 3.30
C LYS A 943 31.77 11.56 1.96
N VAL A 944 30.87 11.03 1.14
CA VAL A 944 31.21 10.42 -0.17
C VAL A 944 31.43 11.46 -1.26
N MET A 945 30.71 12.58 -1.21
CA MET A 945 30.85 13.70 -2.14
C MET A 945 32.23 14.38 -2.11
N ARG A 946 33.05 14.11 -1.08
CA ARG A 946 34.45 14.57 -0.99
C ARG A 946 35.43 13.70 -1.79
N PHE A 947 35.06 12.46 -2.12
CA PHE A 947 35.89 11.51 -2.86
C PHE A 947 35.57 11.46 -4.36
N LYS A 948 34.36 11.86 -4.77
CA LYS A 948 33.90 11.87 -6.17
C LYS A 948 34.60 12.88 -7.09
N THR A 949 35.24 13.91 -6.51
CA THR A 949 35.93 14.98 -7.25
C THR A 949 37.39 14.65 -7.57
N TYR A 950 37.85 13.42 -7.31
CA TYR A 950 39.20 12.97 -7.60
C TYR A 950 39.21 12.20 -8.93
N ASP A 951 39.88 12.75 -9.95
CA ASP A 951 40.36 11.95 -11.08
C ASP A 951 41.78 11.46 -10.74
N PRO A 952 42.02 10.15 -10.60
CA PRO A 952 43.37 9.62 -10.33
C PRO A 952 44.38 9.98 -11.42
N VAL A 953 43.92 10.29 -12.63
CA VAL A 953 44.77 10.63 -13.79
C VAL A 953 45.45 11.99 -13.62
N ASP A 954 44.83 12.93 -12.91
CA ASP A 954 45.38 14.28 -12.69
C ASP A 954 46.58 14.31 -11.73
N LEU A 955 46.77 13.26 -10.92
CA LEU A 955 47.91 13.13 -9.98
C LEU A 955 49.17 12.53 -10.60
N LEU A 956 49.06 11.90 -11.77
CA LEU A 956 50.14 11.09 -12.36
C LEU A 956 50.71 11.69 -13.66
N ALA A 957 50.13 12.76 -14.20
CA ALA A 957 50.41 13.20 -15.58
C ALA A 957 51.41 14.37 -15.77
N ASN A 958 51.88 15.03 -14.71
CA ASN A 958 52.72 16.23 -14.89
C ASN A 958 54.23 15.95 -14.73
N THR A 959 54.97 16.12 -15.82
CA THR A 959 56.44 16.16 -15.83
C THR A 959 56.93 17.45 -15.17
N LEU A 960 57.94 17.35 -14.30
CA LEU A 960 58.44 18.45 -13.46
C LEU A 960 59.21 19.50 -14.29
N ALA A 961 58.90 20.79 -14.08
CA ALA A 961 59.62 21.89 -14.71
C ALA A 961 60.90 22.25 -13.92
N GLU A 962 61.87 21.35 -13.82
CA GLU A 962 63.13 21.60 -13.11
C GLU A 962 64.16 22.31 -13.99
N THR A 963 64.97 23.18 -13.39
CA THR A 963 66.12 23.86 -14.01
C THR A 963 67.35 23.65 -13.11
N GLU A 964 68.57 23.68 -13.66
CA GLU A 964 69.79 23.54 -12.85
C GLU A 964 69.86 24.56 -11.70
N GLU A 965 69.40 25.79 -11.97
CA GLU A 965 69.34 26.87 -10.97
C GLU A 965 68.33 26.57 -9.85
N SER A 966 67.15 26.00 -10.18
CA SER A 966 66.13 25.67 -9.18
C SER A 966 66.51 24.46 -8.31
N LEU A 967 67.32 23.54 -8.84
CA LEU A 967 67.90 22.43 -8.08
C LEU A 967 69.00 22.90 -7.12
N ALA A 968 69.84 23.86 -7.55
CA ALA A 968 70.84 24.47 -6.67
C ALA A 968 70.19 25.22 -5.49
N GLN A 969 69.11 25.98 -5.74
CA GLN A 969 68.34 26.66 -4.70
C GLN A 969 67.71 25.68 -3.69
N GLU A 970 67.30 24.50 -4.15
CA GLU A 970 66.73 23.45 -3.30
C GLU A 970 67.78 22.85 -2.37
N GLN A 971 68.96 22.52 -2.90
CA GLN A 971 70.04 22.00 -2.06
C GLN A 971 70.52 23.03 -1.04
N GLU A 972 70.61 24.30 -1.43
CA GLU A 972 70.94 25.39 -0.51
C GLU A 972 69.89 25.51 0.61
N LEU A 973 68.60 25.51 0.27
CA LEU A 973 67.53 25.63 1.24
C LEU A 973 67.50 24.44 2.22
N ILE A 974 67.68 23.21 1.73
CA ILE A 974 67.74 22.02 2.58
C ILE A 974 68.89 22.15 3.59
N GLY A 975 70.06 22.61 3.15
CA GLY A 975 71.21 22.85 4.04
C GLY A 975 70.92 23.91 5.11
N LEU A 976 70.31 25.04 4.72
CA LEU A 976 69.95 26.12 5.64
C LEU A 976 68.87 25.69 6.65
N LEU A 977 67.80 25.04 6.20
CA LEU A 977 66.70 24.61 7.08
C LEU A 977 67.17 23.51 8.05
N THR A 978 68.01 22.58 7.61
CA THR A 978 68.53 21.52 8.50
C THR A 978 69.50 22.06 9.55
N THR A 979 70.22 23.14 9.25
CA THR A 979 71.19 23.75 10.20
C THR A 979 70.56 24.74 11.15
N GLN A 980 69.49 25.45 10.74
CA GLN A 980 68.89 26.54 11.52
C GLN A 980 67.56 26.16 12.20
N THR A 981 67.02 24.97 11.94
CA THR A 981 65.74 24.50 12.51
C THR A 981 65.88 23.08 13.05
N THR A 982 64.82 22.55 13.68
CA THR A 982 64.75 21.15 14.12
C THR A 982 64.19 20.19 13.06
N LEU A 983 63.96 20.65 11.83
CA LEU A 983 63.45 19.81 10.73
C LEU A 983 64.52 18.84 10.21
N SER A 984 64.14 17.58 9.98
CA SER A 984 65.02 16.61 9.32
C SER A 984 65.12 16.90 7.81
N ALA A 985 66.28 16.61 7.22
CA ALA A 985 66.49 16.73 5.77
C ALA A 985 65.46 15.92 4.97
N GLU A 986 65.08 14.73 5.45
CA GLU A 986 64.04 13.89 4.85
C GLU A 986 62.67 14.60 4.83
N ARG A 987 62.28 15.25 5.93
CA ARG A 987 60.99 15.95 6.04
C ARG A 987 60.94 17.15 5.08
N ILE A 988 62.03 17.88 4.95
CA ILE A 988 62.14 19.02 4.03
C ILE A 988 62.05 18.53 2.58
N GLN A 989 62.81 17.49 2.22
CA GLN A 989 62.80 16.89 0.88
C GLN A 989 61.40 16.35 0.50
N GLN A 990 60.73 15.64 1.42
CA GLN A 990 59.36 15.17 1.21
C GLN A 990 58.38 16.31 0.96
N THR A 991 58.54 17.42 1.69
CA THR A 991 57.68 18.60 1.54
C THR A 991 57.92 19.30 0.21
N ILE A 992 59.18 19.47 -0.19
CA ILE A 992 59.52 20.06 -1.50
C ILE A 992 59.02 19.16 -2.65
N ALA A 993 59.21 17.84 -2.55
CA ALA A 993 58.69 16.89 -3.53
C ALA A 993 57.15 16.93 -3.62
N PHE A 994 56.46 17.06 -2.48
CA PHE A 994 55.01 17.22 -2.43
C PHE A 994 54.54 18.49 -3.14
N ILE A 995 55.18 19.63 -2.88
CA ILE A 995 54.90 20.92 -3.54
C ILE A 995 55.15 20.83 -5.05
N LYS A 996 56.29 20.25 -5.44
CA LYS A 996 56.65 20.01 -6.85
C LYS A 996 55.59 19.20 -7.58
N ASN A 997 55.14 18.09 -6.99
CA ASN A 997 54.11 17.23 -7.57
C ASN A 997 52.76 17.94 -7.65
N ALA A 998 52.39 18.71 -6.62
CA ALA A 998 51.10 19.40 -6.55
C ALA A 998 51.00 20.58 -7.54
N HIS A 999 52.06 21.38 -7.72
CA HIS A 999 52.06 22.51 -8.66
C HIS A 999 52.46 22.13 -10.09
N GLY A 1000 52.99 20.92 -10.34
CA GLY A 1000 53.22 20.37 -11.68
C GLY A 1000 54.07 21.26 -12.62
N LEU A 1001 53.53 21.59 -13.80
CA LEU A 1001 54.18 22.40 -14.86
C LEU A 1001 54.07 23.92 -14.65
N VAL A 1002 53.48 24.39 -13.56
CA VAL A 1002 53.20 25.83 -13.37
C VAL A 1002 54.50 26.61 -13.27
N ARG A 1003 54.63 27.66 -14.10
CA ARG A 1003 55.72 28.65 -14.04
C ARG A 1003 55.18 29.99 -13.56
N ARG A 1004 55.98 30.73 -12.79
CA ARG A 1004 55.67 32.13 -12.44
C ARG A 1004 55.78 33.01 -13.68
N LYS A 1005 55.22 34.23 -13.59
CA LYS A 1005 55.35 35.25 -14.64
C LYS A 1005 56.81 35.65 -14.95
N SER A 1006 57.73 35.40 -14.01
CA SER A 1006 59.18 35.56 -14.21
C SER A 1006 59.82 34.45 -15.05
N GLY A 1007 59.11 33.36 -15.36
CA GLY A 1007 59.61 32.20 -16.10
C GLY A 1007 60.15 31.06 -15.22
N ALA A 1008 60.36 31.29 -13.92
CA ALA A 1008 60.84 30.30 -12.95
C ALA A 1008 59.76 29.27 -12.56
N PRO A 1009 60.13 28.03 -12.17
CA PRO A 1009 59.18 27.02 -11.70
C PRO A 1009 58.43 27.49 -10.45
N TYR A 1010 57.13 27.23 -10.34
CA TYR A 1010 56.31 27.79 -9.25
C TYR A 1010 56.82 27.41 -7.85
N TYR A 1011 57.26 26.17 -7.65
CA TYR A 1011 57.74 25.65 -6.37
C TYR A 1011 58.94 26.44 -5.78
N THR A 1012 59.68 27.19 -6.60
CA THR A 1012 60.76 28.07 -6.15
C THR A 1012 60.27 29.24 -5.29
N HIS A 1013 59.00 29.65 -5.44
CA HIS A 1013 58.42 30.73 -4.65
C HIS A 1013 58.19 30.33 -3.18
N PRO A 1014 57.45 29.25 -2.87
CA PRO A 1014 57.31 28.79 -1.49
C PRO A 1014 58.66 28.50 -0.81
N MET A 1015 59.64 28.02 -1.57
CA MET A 1015 61.02 27.85 -1.09
C MET A 1015 61.70 29.17 -0.70
N ALA A 1016 61.56 30.21 -1.54
CA ALA A 1016 62.10 31.53 -1.22
C ALA A 1016 61.38 32.19 -0.03
N VAL A 1017 60.08 31.94 0.13
CA VAL A 1017 59.31 32.37 1.31
C VAL A 1017 59.81 31.67 2.57
N ALA A 1018 60.04 30.36 2.52
CA ALA A 1018 60.63 29.62 3.63
C ALA A 1018 62.04 30.08 3.98
N LYS A 1019 62.87 30.42 2.98
CA LYS A 1019 64.20 31.02 3.18
C LYS A 1019 64.10 32.37 3.89
N LEU A 1020 63.16 33.23 3.48
CA LEU A 1020 62.90 34.51 4.14
C LEU A 1020 62.47 34.30 5.59
N LEU A 1021 61.57 33.35 5.86
CA LEU A 1021 61.06 33.09 7.22
C LEU A 1021 62.16 32.79 8.24
N LEU A 1022 63.30 32.23 7.84
CA LEU A 1022 64.46 32.03 8.72
C LEU A 1022 65.00 33.33 9.34
N GLU A 1023 64.77 34.48 8.70
CA GLU A 1023 65.15 35.79 9.25
C GLU A 1023 64.20 36.24 10.38
N ALA A 1024 63.01 35.63 10.49
CA ALA A 1024 61.97 36.00 11.45
C ALA A 1024 61.67 34.93 12.50
N THR A 1025 61.88 33.64 12.21
CA THR A 1025 61.56 32.52 13.10
C THR A 1025 62.38 31.27 12.80
N GLN A 1026 62.62 30.45 13.82
CA GLN A 1026 63.19 29.09 13.72
C GLN A 1026 62.15 28.00 13.97
N ASP A 1027 60.86 28.37 14.12
CA ASP A 1027 59.78 27.44 14.40
C ASP A 1027 59.52 26.51 13.19
N PRO A 1028 59.68 25.17 13.34
CA PRO A 1028 59.53 24.22 12.24
C PRO A 1028 58.12 24.26 11.62
N ASP A 1029 57.07 24.44 12.41
CA ASP A 1029 55.69 24.43 11.92
C ASP A 1029 55.37 25.67 11.09
N THR A 1030 55.85 26.85 11.50
CA THR A 1030 55.73 28.09 10.71
C THR A 1030 56.49 28.00 9.39
N ILE A 1031 57.68 27.40 9.39
CA ILE A 1031 58.49 27.22 8.18
C ILE A 1031 57.85 26.22 7.22
N LEU A 1032 57.33 25.10 7.73
CA LEU A 1032 56.55 24.14 6.93
C LEU A 1032 55.28 24.79 6.38
N ALA A 1033 54.58 25.60 7.18
CA ALA A 1033 53.41 26.35 6.71
C ALA A 1033 53.80 27.36 5.61
N GLY A 1034 54.96 28.00 5.70
CA GLY A 1034 55.50 28.87 4.64
C GLY A 1034 55.81 28.11 3.34
N LEU A 1035 56.35 26.90 3.43
CA LEU A 1035 56.54 26.02 2.26
C LEU A 1035 55.20 25.60 1.64
N LEU A 1036 54.15 25.43 2.45
CA LEU A 1036 52.85 24.89 2.03
C LEU A 1036 51.78 25.97 1.80
N HIS A 1037 52.08 27.25 1.96
CA HIS A 1037 51.06 28.29 2.13
C HIS A 1037 50.09 28.44 0.94
N ASP A 1038 50.58 28.23 -0.28
CA ASP A 1038 49.79 28.33 -1.52
C ASP A 1038 49.22 26.97 -1.98
N ILE A 1039 49.51 25.88 -1.28
CA ILE A 1039 49.19 24.52 -1.77
C ILE A 1039 47.68 24.28 -1.82
N VAL A 1040 46.93 24.77 -0.83
CA VAL A 1040 45.47 24.61 -0.77
C VAL A 1040 44.75 25.58 -1.71
N GLU A 1041 45.41 26.70 -2.03
CA GLU A 1041 44.82 27.76 -2.84
C GLU A 1041 44.99 27.47 -4.34
N ASP A 1042 46.20 27.04 -4.74
CA ASP A 1042 46.57 26.86 -6.15
C ASP A 1042 46.50 25.41 -6.63
N THR A 1043 46.25 24.44 -5.74
CA THR A 1043 46.21 23.01 -6.09
C THR A 1043 44.98 22.30 -5.46
N PRO A 1044 44.63 21.08 -5.90
CA PRO A 1044 43.50 20.33 -5.35
C PRO A 1044 43.69 19.81 -3.90
N VAL A 1045 44.86 20.03 -3.29
CA VAL A 1045 45.18 19.59 -1.93
C VAL A 1045 44.27 20.27 -0.91
N THR A 1046 43.72 19.50 0.04
CA THR A 1046 42.81 20.01 1.08
C THR A 1046 43.50 20.22 2.43
N LEU A 1047 42.96 21.12 3.27
CA LEU A 1047 43.45 21.34 4.64
C LEU A 1047 43.45 20.07 5.50
N SER A 1048 42.46 19.18 5.33
CA SER A 1048 42.43 17.92 6.07
C SER A 1048 43.54 16.95 5.65
N GLN A 1049 43.99 17.00 4.39
CA GLN A 1049 45.16 16.24 3.95
C GLN A 1049 46.44 16.83 4.53
N LEU A 1050 46.57 18.16 4.57
CA LEU A 1050 47.69 18.81 5.25
C LEU A 1050 47.73 18.51 6.73
N GLU A 1051 46.59 18.51 7.42
CA GLU A 1051 46.48 18.17 8.83
C GLU A 1051 46.95 16.73 9.10
N LEU A 1052 46.57 15.78 8.23
CA LEU A 1052 47.01 14.39 8.33
C LEU A 1052 48.52 14.22 8.08
N MET A 1053 49.06 14.96 7.10
CA MET A 1053 50.45 14.82 6.65
C MET A 1053 51.44 15.62 7.50
N TYR A 1054 51.03 16.79 7.98
CA TYR A 1054 51.88 17.80 8.63
C TYR A 1054 51.42 18.21 10.03
N GLY A 1055 50.27 17.74 10.49
CA GLY A 1055 49.73 18.04 11.82
C GLY A 1055 48.79 19.25 11.83
N ALA A 1056 48.01 19.34 12.90
CA ALA A 1056 46.98 20.37 13.07
C ALA A 1056 47.55 21.80 13.14
N GLU A 1057 48.75 21.99 13.71
CA GLU A 1057 49.38 23.30 13.82
C GLU A 1057 49.75 23.89 12.45
N VAL A 1058 50.41 23.11 11.58
CA VAL A 1058 50.76 23.53 10.22
C VAL A 1058 49.49 23.81 9.41
N ALA A 1059 48.49 22.93 9.49
CA ALA A 1059 47.22 23.11 8.79
C ALA A 1059 46.46 24.36 9.27
N ALA A 1060 46.47 24.66 10.57
CA ALA A 1060 45.81 25.85 11.13
C ALA A 1060 46.47 27.16 10.68
N VAL A 1061 47.81 27.17 10.53
CA VAL A 1061 48.52 28.34 9.98
C VAL A 1061 48.21 28.49 8.49
N VAL A 1062 48.27 27.41 7.70
CA VAL A 1062 47.94 27.45 6.26
C VAL A 1062 46.49 27.88 6.03
N ASP A 1063 45.53 27.36 6.80
CA ASP A 1063 44.11 27.74 6.73
C ASP A 1063 43.94 29.25 6.93
N GLN A 1064 44.53 29.79 7.99
CA GLN A 1064 44.45 31.23 8.26
C GLN A 1064 45.15 32.03 7.16
N VAL A 1065 46.33 31.63 6.70
CA VAL A 1065 47.06 32.32 5.62
C VAL A 1065 46.21 32.38 4.33
N THR A 1066 45.53 31.31 3.93
CA THR A 1066 44.65 31.33 2.75
C THR A 1066 43.44 32.28 2.90
N HIS A 1067 42.88 32.40 4.11
CA HIS A 1067 41.76 33.32 4.38
C HIS A 1067 42.11 34.81 4.27
N PHE A 1068 43.40 35.16 4.35
CA PHE A 1068 43.90 36.54 4.23
C PHE A 1068 44.42 36.88 2.82
N ASN A 1069 44.15 36.05 1.80
CA ASN A 1069 44.54 36.33 0.42
C ASN A 1069 43.49 37.12 -0.36
N THR A 1070 43.92 37.89 -1.35
CA THR A 1070 43.05 38.79 -2.14
C THR A 1070 42.76 38.29 -3.56
N ASN A 1071 43.27 37.10 -3.95
CA ASN A 1071 43.02 36.35 -5.20
C ASN A 1071 42.90 37.23 -6.46
N GLY A 1072 43.70 38.29 -6.55
CA GLY A 1072 43.69 39.22 -7.68
C GLY A 1072 42.46 40.14 -7.79
N TYR A 1073 41.49 40.06 -6.88
CA TYR A 1073 40.41 41.06 -6.77
C TYR A 1073 40.93 42.32 -6.07
N PRO A 1074 40.45 43.52 -6.45
CA PRO A 1074 40.76 44.75 -5.71
C PRO A 1074 40.18 44.63 -4.30
N TRP A 1075 41.04 44.29 -3.34
CA TRP A 1075 40.72 44.34 -1.94
C TRP A 1075 40.72 45.79 -1.49
N GLU A 1076 39.52 46.33 -1.31
CA GLU A 1076 39.33 47.71 -0.88
C GLU A 1076 39.60 47.79 0.62
N LEU A 1077 40.71 48.43 0.99
CA LEU A 1077 41.05 48.73 2.38
C LEU A 1077 39.97 49.56 3.11
N ASP A 1078 39.13 50.28 2.36
CA ASP A 1078 38.05 51.10 2.92
C ASP A 1078 36.84 50.29 3.38
N LYS A 1079 36.74 49.01 3.02
CA LYS A 1079 35.70 48.13 3.57
C LYS A 1079 36.04 47.77 5.01
N LEU A 1080 35.15 48.19 5.91
CA LEU A 1080 35.26 47.97 7.35
C LEU A 1080 35.42 46.47 7.71
N GLU A 1081 34.78 45.57 6.96
CA GLU A 1081 34.91 44.12 7.13
C GLU A 1081 36.34 43.62 6.90
N ASN A 1082 37.02 44.12 5.87
CA ASN A 1082 38.41 43.75 5.56
C ASN A 1082 39.37 44.25 6.65
N LYS A 1083 39.21 45.50 7.11
CA LYS A 1083 39.97 46.06 8.25
C LYS A 1083 39.77 45.25 9.54
N ASN A 1084 38.54 44.79 9.80
CA ASN A 1084 38.20 44.04 11.00
C ASN A 1084 38.81 42.63 11.01
N ILE A 1085 38.76 41.90 9.88
CA ILE A 1085 39.32 40.54 9.77
C ILE A 1085 40.84 40.54 10.07
N LEU A 1086 41.57 41.55 9.61
CA LEU A 1086 43.03 41.65 9.79
C LEU A 1086 43.44 42.09 11.20
N HIS A 1087 42.64 42.94 11.85
CA HIS A 1087 42.87 43.32 13.25
C HIS A 1087 42.60 42.18 14.23
N GLN A 1088 41.92 41.11 13.79
CA GLN A 1088 41.59 39.93 14.60
C GLN A 1088 42.63 38.82 14.53
N CYS A 1089 43.59 38.85 13.59
CA CYS A 1089 44.65 37.85 13.50
C CYS A 1089 45.59 37.97 14.71
N ARG A 1090 45.48 37.03 15.66
CA ARG A 1090 46.28 36.99 16.89
C ARG A 1090 47.52 36.11 16.78
N ASP A 1091 47.56 35.18 15.81
CA ASP A 1091 48.70 34.29 15.60
C ASP A 1091 49.78 35.00 14.77
N ILE A 1092 50.94 35.24 15.39
CA ILE A 1092 52.08 35.90 14.75
C ILE A 1092 52.66 35.09 13.59
N ARG A 1093 52.51 33.75 13.62
CA ARG A 1093 53.03 32.84 12.57
C ARG A 1093 52.38 33.14 11.22
N VAL A 1094 51.07 33.38 11.21
CA VAL A 1094 50.29 33.76 10.03
C VAL A 1094 50.78 35.10 9.45
N VAL A 1095 51.06 36.07 10.32
CA VAL A 1095 51.55 37.40 9.94
C VAL A 1095 52.95 37.31 9.31
N GLN A 1096 53.84 36.52 9.91
CA GLN A 1096 55.19 36.27 9.39
C GLN A 1096 55.15 35.63 7.99
N VAL A 1097 54.34 34.58 7.81
CA VAL A 1097 54.18 33.90 6.50
C VAL A 1097 53.65 34.87 5.44
N LYS A 1098 52.60 35.65 5.75
CA LYS A 1098 52.05 36.60 4.76
C LYS A 1098 52.98 37.76 4.43
N LEU A 1099 53.78 38.25 5.37
CA LEU A 1099 54.75 39.31 5.09
C LEU A 1099 55.97 38.79 4.33
N ALA A 1100 56.42 37.56 4.59
CA ALA A 1100 57.47 36.91 3.81
C ALA A 1100 57.02 36.67 2.35
N ASP A 1101 55.81 36.16 2.16
CA ASP A 1101 55.17 36.04 0.84
C ASP A 1101 55.08 37.41 0.14
N ARG A 1102 54.54 38.43 0.82
CA ARG A 1102 54.44 39.77 0.25
C ARG A 1102 55.80 40.36 -0.12
N LEU A 1103 56.83 40.23 0.73
CA LEU A 1103 58.19 40.70 0.44
C LEU A 1103 58.75 40.04 -0.82
N HIS A 1104 58.61 38.71 -0.94
CA HIS A 1104 59.07 38.00 -2.12
C HIS A 1104 58.32 38.44 -3.39
N ASN A 1105 57.01 38.68 -3.29
CA ASN A 1105 56.20 39.23 -4.37
C ASN A 1105 56.65 40.65 -4.76
N MET A 1106 57.05 41.48 -3.80
CA MET A 1106 57.63 42.81 -4.06
C MET A 1106 58.99 42.72 -4.78
N ARG A 1107 59.87 41.77 -4.39
CA ARG A 1107 61.18 41.55 -5.05
C ARG A 1107 61.06 41.08 -6.51
N THR A 1108 59.92 40.50 -6.89
CA THR A 1108 59.64 39.99 -8.24
C THR A 1108 58.59 40.80 -9.00
N LEU A 1109 58.27 42.00 -8.51
CA LEU A 1109 57.15 42.83 -8.96
C LEU A 1109 57.31 43.33 -10.41
N SER A 1110 58.54 43.53 -10.89
CA SER A 1110 58.87 44.02 -12.23
C SER A 1110 58.30 43.16 -13.37
N ALA A 1111 58.05 41.86 -13.12
CA ALA A 1111 57.46 40.94 -14.09
C ALA A 1111 55.93 41.13 -14.28
N ARG A 1112 55.28 42.00 -13.48
CA ARG A 1112 53.84 42.31 -13.59
C ARG A 1112 53.58 43.56 -14.45
N LYS A 1113 52.34 43.77 -14.88
CA LYS A 1113 51.94 44.98 -15.63
C LYS A 1113 52.04 46.23 -14.75
N PRO A 1114 52.38 47.42 -15.31
CA PRO A 1114 52.56 48.65 -14.51
C PRO A 1114 51.38 48.98 -13.58
N SER A 1115 50.15 48.74 -14.04
CA SER A 1115 48.93 48.94 -13.23
C SER A 1115 48.86 48.04 -12.00
N ASP A 1116 49.34 46.79 -12.10
CA ASP A 1116 49.42 45.87 -10.98
C ASP A 1116 50.56 46.25 -10.03
N GLN A 1117 51.69 46.74 -10.57
CA GLN A 1117 52.82 47.20 -9.76
C GLN A 1117 52.41 48.37 -8.87
N GLN A 1118 51.78 49.41 -9.44
CA GLN A 1118 51.29 50.56 -8.68
C GLN A 1118 50.23 50.18 -7.65
N ARG A 1119 49.30 49.27 -8.00
CA ARG A 1119 48.27 48.79 -7.07
C ARG A 1119 48.89 48.05 -5.88
N ILE A 1120 49.81 47.13 -6.14
CA ILE A 1120 50.49 46.33 -5.11
C ILE A 1120 51.36 47.25 -4.23
N ALA A 1121 52.07 48.24 -4.80
CA ALA A 1121 52.86 49.19 -4.03
C ALA A 1121 52.00 50.05 -3.08
N LYS A 1122 50.84 50.54 -3.56
CA LYS A 1122 49.88 51.28 -2.72
C LYS A 1122 49.31 50.41 -1.61
N GLU A 1123 48.93 49.17 -1.92
CA GLU A 1123 48.45 48.20 -0.92
C GLU A 1123 49.51 47.91 0.13
N THR A 1124 50.76 47.70 -0.28
CA THR A 1124 51.88 47.41 0.63
C THR A 1124 52.17 48.57 1.58
N LEU A 1125 52.21 49.82 1.08
CA LEU A 1125 52.39 51.02 1.92
C LEU A 1125 51.22 51.28 2.86
N ALA A 1126 49.98 51.16 2.36
CA ALA A 1126 48.80 51.47 3.15
C ALA A 1126 48.49 50.39 4.20
N PHE A 1127 48.88 49.14 3.95
CA PHE A 1127 48.47 48.00 4.76
C PHE A 1127 49.61 47.15 5.31
N TYR A 1128 50.39 46.50 4.43
CA TYR A 1128 51.36 45.49 4.87
C TYR A 1128 52.47 46.06 5.74
N ILE A 1129 52.96 47.27 5.43
CA ILE A 1129 53.99 47.94 6.24
C ILE A 1129 53.44 48.28 7.64
N PRO A 1130 52.33 49.03 7.80
CA PRO A 1130 51.73 49.27 9.11
C PRO A 1130 51.39 48.00 9.89
N TRP A 1131 50.90 46.96 9.20
CA TRP A 1131 50.56 45.68 9.81
C TRP A 1131 51.81 44.96 10.35
N GLY A 1132 52.89 44.92 9.57
CA GLY A 1132 54.17 44.39 10.01
C GLY A 1132 54.79 45.18 11.17
N THR A 1133 54.70 46.51 11.15
CA THR A 1133 55.16 47.36 12.26
C THR A 1133 54.43 47.03 13.56
N LYS A 1134 53.10 46.86 13.51
CA LYS A 1134 52.30 46.50 14.68
C LYS A 1134 52.68 45.15 15.28
N HIS A 1135 53.03 44.18 14.43
CA HIS A 1135 53.34 42.80 14.82
C HIS A 1135 54.85 42.53 15.01
N HIS A 1136 55.70 43.56 15.03
CA HIS A 1136 57.15 43.47 15.31
C HIS A 1136 57.92 42.51 14.36
N VAL A 1137 57.52 42.45 13.09
CA VAL A 1137 58.24 41.70 12.04
C VAL A 1137 59.58 42.40 11.71
N PRO A 1138 60.63 41.70 11.23
CA PRO A 1138 61.96 42.29 11.04
C PRO A 1138 61.92 43.64 10.30
N GLN A 1139 62.51 44.68 10.89
CA GLN A 1139 62.49 46.05 10.33
C GLN A 1139 63.12 46.13 8.93
N GLN A 1140 64.07 45.24 8.64
CA GLN A 1140 64.70 45.13 7.32
C GLN A 1140 63.68 44.82 6.22
N TRP A 1141 62.70 43.93 6.49
CA TRP A 1141 61.64 43.61 5.52
C TRP A 1141 60.78 44.83 5.22
N LEU A 1142 60.40 45.58 6.25
CA LEU A 1142 59.53 46.75 6.11
C LEU A 1142 60.25 47.88 5.37
N ALA A 1143 61.52 48.14 5.71
CA ALA A 1143 62.35 49.13 5.03
C ALA A 1143 62.56 48.77 3.55
N GLU A 1144 62.80 47.49 3.25
CA GLU A 1144 62.95 47.01 1.87
C GLU A 1144 61.64 47.14 1.07
N MET A 1145 60.51 46.70 1.64
CA MET A 1145 59.20 46.88 0.99
C MET A 1145 58.90 48.35 0.74
N GLN A 1146 59.20 49.23 1.69
CA GLN A 1146 58.97 50.67 1.56
C GLN A 1146 59.79 51.25 0.41
N ARG A 1147 61.09 50.92 0.34
CA ARG A 1147 61.97 51.35 -0.77
C ARG A 1147 61.44 50.89 -2.13
N ILE A 1148 61.03 49.62 -2.26
CA ILE A 1148 60.47 49.10 -3.53
C ILE A 1148 59.16 49.84 -3.88
N CYS A 1149 58.31 50.14 -2.90
CA CYS A 1149 57.09 50.90 -3.15
C CYS A 1149 57.37 52.33 -3.61
N GLU A 1150 58.33 53.02 -3.00
CA GLU A 1150 58.74 54.37 -3.37
C GLU A 1150 59.32 54.40 -4.80
N GLU A 1151 60.16 53.42 -5.16
CA GLU A 1151 60.70 53.26 -6.52
C GLU A 1151 59.59 53.05 -7.56
N VAL A 1152 58.60 52.18 -7.28
CA VAL A 1152 57.49 51.86 -8.18
C VAL A 1152 56.46 53.00 -8.31
N LEU A 1153 56.31 53.84 -7.28
CA LEU A 1153 55.39 54.99 -7.32
C LEU A 1153 56.04 56.25 -7.90
N ALA A 1154 57.36 56.31 -7.94
CA ALA A 1154 58.10 57.37 -8.62
C ALA A 1154 58.24 57.12 -10.15
N SER A 1155 58.12 55.86 -10.58
CA SER A 1155 58.07 55.44 -11.99
C SER A 1155 56.66 55.49 -12.59
#